data_AF-A0A9P1BFN4-F1
#
_entry.id   AF-A0A9P1BFN4-F1
#
_cell.length_a   1.000
_cell.length_b   1.000
_cell.length_c   1.000
_cell.angle_alpha   90.00
_cell.angle_beta   90.00
_cell.angle_gamma   90.00
#
_symmetry.space_group_name_H-M   'P 1'
#
loop_
_entity.id
_entity.type
_entity.pdbx_description
1 polymer ?
#
loop_
_entity_poly.entity_id
_entity_poly.type
_entity_poly.pdbx_seq_one_letter_code
_entity_poly.pdbx_strand_id
1 'polypeptide(L)'
;MRWRGATLLLTCCAFVLGLLGFLFAWKSDSPPRTEFRRSLSAPRNPGDGLPPKTSDSQLDVIQADDIYSPPSSNVEEVLVDASSIDLERDVMPIFESNCFECHSGESQEGELDIIGILAETPWVRNREQWVKISQYLALGAMPPQDYAQPTPEERATVVAWIDRMLETFDYETVRSPGFEEAHRLSHHEYDATVRDLLAVDLNLVEKFPDENSGTSGFDNSANTLFLQPLLLERYFAAAEELLDAATRGTPPASPVLARMMSQLSDVGGSSESEKVGAVFQDFMLRAYRHPPTEEQVQRIADYYMQQRESGVSTSKSLQAALSLVLVAPEFLLRVETPATETEYHISEWDLASRLSYFLWASMPDEQLFSLAKEGRLSQPAVLASEVDRMLEDPRSDTLGTTFAAQWLGFQHLGSRVRLDPTDNPWCTETLMQAMRDESASFFNSLVRENEPLERLIDADYTFLNEELAKHYRIRFVHGEEIRRVQLKDDKRGGIFGQGSLLAVTSFPDRTSPVVRGKWILATVLGTPPPPPPPNAGQLDENEEGDEERQILSLREKLAIHRSQAECSICHDQIDPLGLSLEHYDNFGRRRRSTESGSIDSTGQLPNGTKFADLPGLRRVIVEQRMDDLARQITLKMLSYALGRQIEYYDEASLQEILHQFEQDDYRLRSLIHAIVKSYPFQYKRLGASLALPLLEVMDAEAGQGPSKPTPRLAFIYFPNGVADGVWEPEQVGPAGELLKLNRWMSPLEAFRDDIVIPRNMWTPLGNGHGAGTATWLTGHGFDERRIDVGGPSVDQIAAREIGRDTPLPSLELSLQGMGSYAKDLPRNNISWTDASTPCAREVEPRRVFDRVTGRTGGTLANRSVLDLVLEDARSLQNRVSTADRRKVGEYLESIRGLERRLDFAEAQTTRVDREQLLTDSLLRPKAGIPSEHKEYVRLMMDMIVLAFWSDATRVCTFMLDHGQTNRYFNFLNGVQGTWHALSHYKDISGRSDDDDGKISWESEASKEEMFNEVVKWHHEQVAYLLGRLKQVNDGSGSLLDHSMLLYGSSLSNGYYHDPKNIPIVLAGRGGRAITSGRVLQQSELTSMSRLYLSMLQGLGITIDRFAETDHPLEHLEA
;
A
#
# COMPACT_ATOMS: atom_id res chain seq x y z
N MET A 1 -42.76 -7.59 49.22
CA MET A 1 -42.80 -7.08 50.62
C MET A 1 -41.59 -6.16 50.75
N ARG A 2 -41.70 -4.82 50.86
CA ARG A 2 -42.20 -3.98 51.98
C ARG A 2 -41.50 -4.25 53.33
N TRP A 3 -41.23 -3.14 54.06
CA TRP A 3 -40.66 -2.97 55.42
C TRP A 3 -39.11 -2.89 55.47
N ARG A 4 -38.50 -1.90 56.15
CA ARG A 4 -39.03 -0.66 56.78
C ARG A 4 -37.89 0.34 56.99
N GLY A 5 -38.18 1.65 57.04
CA GLY A 5 -37.22 2.69 57.44
C GLY A 5 -37.64 3.46 58.69
N ALA A 6 -36.87 4.52 58.96
CA ALA A 6 -37.12 5.66 59.86
C ALA A 6 -36.98 5.47 61.39
N THR A 7 -36.03 6.23 61.97
CA THR A 7 -36.12 6.76 63.34
C THR A 7 -35.50 8.18 63.43
N LEU A 8 -36.36 9.21 63.38
CA LEU A 8 -36.32 10.52 64.08
C LEU A 8 -35.03 11.42 64.12
N LEU A 9 -35.07 12.69 64.56
CA LEU A 9 -35.96 13.87 64.43
C LEU A 9 -35.41 14.95 65.39
N LEU A 10 -35.10 16.17 64.93
CA LEU A 10 -34.87 17.34 65.81
C LEU A 10 -35.22 18.65 65.07
N THR A 11 -36.51 19.00 65.19
CA THR A 11 -37.13 20.32 65.41
C THR A 11 -36.52 21.64 64.90
N CYS A 12 -37.40 22.43 64.27
CA CYS A 12 -37.24 23.84 63.90
C CYS A 12 -37.44 24.83 65.08
N CYS A 13 -36.95 26.08 64.95
CA CYS A 13 -37.71 27.33 65.19
C CYS A 13 -36.87 28.62 64.93
N ALA A 14 -37.56 29.74 64.60
CA ALA A 14 -37.08 31.10 64.21
C ALA A 14 -36.77 31.26 62.70
N PHE A 15 -37.64 31.77 61.80
CA PHE A 15 -38.53 32.96 61.82
C PHE A 15 -37.74 34.28 62.00
N VAL A 16 -37.50 35.10 60.95
CA VAL A 16 -38.41 35.91 60.09
C VAL A 16 -38.85 37.24 60.74
N LEU A 17 -38.34 38.34 60.17
CA LEU A 17 -38.81 39.76 60.13
C LEU A 17 -37.65 40.59 59.53
N GLY A 18 -37.81 41.52 58.58
CA GLY A 18 -38.94 41.90 57.72
C GLY A 18 -38.61 43.17 56.89
N LEU A 19 -39.53 43.55 55.99
CA LEU A 19 -39.77 44.93 55.45
C LEU A 19 -38.69 45.53 54.51
N LEU A 20 -38.97 46.11 53.33
CA LEU A 20 -40.21 46.49 52.60
C LEU A 20 -40.09 46.09 51.11
N GLY A 21 -41.11 46.04 50.25
CA GLY A 21 -42.53 46.39 50.37
C GLY A 21 -42.99 47.37 49.26
N PHE A 22 -44.07 47.02 48.53
CA PHE A 22 -44.78 47.77 47.46
C PHE A 22 -44.14 47.79 46.03
N LEU A 23 -44.86 47.57 44.90
CA LEU A 23 -46.29 47.28 44.60
C LEU A 23 -46.47 46.43 43.31
N PHE A 24 -47.27 45.34 43.40
CA PHE A 24 -48.38 44.86 42.53
C PHE A 24 -48.39 45.06 40.97
N ALA A 25 -49.00 44.19 40.13
CA ALA A 25 -49.49 42.79 40.26
C ALA A 25 -50.08 42.23 38.92
N TRP A 26 -50.22 40.90 38.85
CA TRP A 26 -51.28 40.10 38.16
C TRP A 26 -51.29 39.80 36.64
N LYS A 27 -50.98 38.51 36.34
CA LYS A 27 -51.76 37.47 35.63
C LYS A 27 -52.20 37.60 34.14
N SER A 28 -52.41 36.42 33.54
CA SER A 28 -52.67 36.12 32.13
C SER A 28 -54.00 36.62 31.55
N ASP A 29 -54.03 36.87 30.22
CA ASP A 29 -54.85 36.14 29.22
C ASP A 29 -54.61 36.72 27.80
N SER A 30 -55.23 36.14 26.75
CA SER A 30 -54.86 36.29 25.32
C SER A 30 -55.55 37.48 24.57
N PRO A 31 -55.63 37.53 23.21
CA PRO A 31 -55.32 38.70 22.34
C PRO A 31 -56.59 39.55 22.01
N PRO A 32 -56.74 40.38 20.91
CA PRO A 32 -55.85 40.81 19.81
C PRO A 32 -55.98 42.34 19.48
N ARG A 33 -55.68 42.80 18.24
CA ARG A 33 -56.42 43.95 17.61
C ARG A 33 -55.75 45.31 17.25
N THR A 34 -55.29 45.56 16.01
CA THR A 34 -55.43 46.84 15.20
C THR A 34 -54.98 48.22 15.80
N GLU A 35 -54.57 49.31 15.11
CA GLU A 35 -54.40 49.70 13.70
C GLU A 35 -53.65 51.08 13.60
N PHE A 36 -53.17 51.41 12.39
CA PHE A 36 -53.23 52.75 11.72
C PHE A 36 -52.21 53.92 11.86
N ARG A 37 -51.63 54.25 10.68
CA ARG A 37 -51.50 55.59 10.02
C ARG A 37 -50.46 56.61 10.57
N ARG A 38 -49.85 57.56 9.83
CA ARG A 38 -50.07 58.30 8.52
C ARG A 38 -48.68 58.91 8.07
N SER A 39 -48.36 59.42 6.86
CA SER A 39 -48.89 59.26 5.48
C SER A 39 -48.29 60.23 4.40
N LEU A 40 -48.09 59.73 3.16
CA LEU A 40 -48.47 60.33 1.84
C LEU A 40 -47.60 61.36 1.04
N SER A 41 -47.88 61.34 -0.29
CA SER A 41 -47.55 62.28 -1.42
C SER A 41 -46.12 62.21 -2.02
N ALA A 42 -45.84 62.01 -3.33
CA ALA A 42 -46.54 62.10 -4.65
C ALA A 42 -46.78 63.55 -5.17
N PRO A 43 -47.03 63.87 -6.49
CA PRO A 43 -47.23 63.00 -7.70
C PRO A 43 -46.75 63.54 -9.11
N ARG A 44 -46.98 62.76 -10.20
CA ARG A 44 -47.46 63.12 -11.60
C ARG A 44 -46.69 62.63 -12.86
N ASN A 45 -47.50 62.33 -13.89
CA ASN A 45 -47.29 61.71 -15.23
C ASN A 45 -47.65 62.75 -16.37
N PRO A 46 -47.68 62.52 -17.72
CA PRO A 46 -48.00 61.25 -18.45
C PRO A 46 -47.39 60.97 -19.88
N GLY A 47 -47.68 59.76 -20.41
CA GLY A 47 -47.82 59.40 -21.86
C GLY A 47 -46.57 58.86 -22.59
N ASP A 48 -46.61 57.83 -23.45
CA ASP A 48 -47.65 56.86 -23.89
C ASP A 48 -46.97 55.57 -24.44
N GLY A 49 -47.61 54.39 -24.36
CA GLY A 49 -47.22 53.19 -25.15
C GLY A 49 -47.03 51.86 -24.39
N LEU A 50 -48.02 50.96 -24.48
CA LEU A 50 -48.03 49.54 -24.09
C LEU A 50 -48.72 48.75 -25.24
N PRO A 51 -48.75 47.38 -25.33
CA PRO A 51 -48.55 46.36 -24.28
C PRO A 51 -47.61 45.19 -24.76
N PRO A 52 -47.55 43.96 -24.17
CA PRO A 52 -48.27 43.41 -23.00
C PRO A 52 -47.50 42.58 -21.94
N LYS A 53 -48.10 42.53 -20.72
CA LYS A 53 -48.15 41.40 -19.73
C LYS A 53 -46.85 41.00 -19.01
N THR A 54 -46.62 41.43 -17.76
CA THR A 54 -47.17 40.92 -16.46
C THR A 54 -46.61 39.55 -16.03
N SER A 55 -46.07 39.35 -14.82
CA SER A 55 -45.92 40.26 -13.67
C SER A 55 -44.88 39.73 -12.66
N ASP A 56 -44.21 40.61 -11.93
CA ASP A 56 -43.12 40.29 -11.00
C ASP A 56 -43.54 39.40 -9.81
N SER A 57 -42.58 38.58 -9.40
CA SER A 57 -42.45 37.97 -8.07
C SER A 57 -41.81 38.94 -7.06
N GLN A 58 -42.39 39.03 -5.86
CA GLN A 58 -41.63 39.29 -4.62
C GLN A 58 -41.73 38.00 -3.80
N LEU A 59 -40.62 37.35 -3.44
CA LEU A 59 -39.72 37.72 -2.35
C LEU A 59 -40.47 37.80 -1.00
N ASP A 60 -40.69 36.62 -0.41
CA ASP A 60 -40.63 36.46 1.04
C ASP A 60 -39.31 35.73 1.37
N VAL A 61 -38.68 36.15 2.48
CA VAL A 61 -37.47 35.53 3.01
C VAL A 61 -37.88 34.34 3.87
N ILE A 62 -37.43 33.14 3.52
CA ILE A 62 -37.50 31.94 4.38
C ILE A 62 -36.07 31.58 4.80
N GLN A 63 -35.97 31.04 6.01
CA GLN A 63 -34.72 30.84 6.74
C GLN A 63 -33.88 29.71 6.16
N ALA A 64 -32.58 29.75 6.42
CA ALA A 64 -31.68 28.63 6.16
C ALA A 64 -31.89 27.55 7.23
N ASP A 65 -32.73 26.57 6.90
CA ASP A 65 -32.92 25.27 7.55
C ASP A 65 -33.64 24.39 6.51
N ASP A 66 -32.87 23.72 5.64
CA ASP A 66 -33.27 22.56 4.78
C ASP A 66 -32.05 22.24 3.89
N ILE A 67 -31.14 21.41 4.38
CA ILE A 67 -29.97 20.91 3.65
C ILE A 67 -30.25 19.46 3.25
N TYR A 68 -30.08 19.18 1.95
CA TYR A 68 -30.05 17.85 1.33
C TYR A 68 -31.35 17.01 1.39
N SER A 69 -31.73 16.44 0.26
CA SER A 69 -32.77 15.39 0.17
C SER A 69 -32.38 14.40 -0.92
N PRO A 70 -32.23 13.10 -0.61
CA PRO A 70 -31.84 12.10 -1.58
C PRO A 70 -32.96 11.85 -2.61
N PRO A 71 -32.63 11.32 -3.80
CA PRO A 71 -33.56 11.38 -4.93
C PRO A 71 -34.63 10.26 -4.90
N SER A 72 -35.90 10.68 -4.90
CA SER A 72 -37.09 9.83 -4.75
C SER A 72 -37.19 8.67 -5.76
N SER A 73 -37.23 7.44 -5.27
CA SER A 73 -37.81 6.29 -5.98
C SER A 73 -39.27 6.08 -5.53
N ASN A 74 -40.08 5.33 -6.28
CA ASN A 74 -41.50 5.07 -5.94
C ASN A 74 -41.67 4.05 -4.79
N VAL A 75 -41.13 4.39 -3.62
CA VAL A 75 -41.51 3.81 -2.33
C VAL A 75 -42.34 4.88 -1.61
N GLU A 76 -43.35 4.50 -0.81
CA GLU A 76 -44.01 5.48 0.07
C GLU A 76 -42.94 6.05 1.02
N GLU A 77 -42.72 7.35 0.94
CA GLU A 77 -41.63 8.03 1.64
C GLU A 77 -41.97 8.10 3.14
N VAL A 78 -41.51 7.09 3.87
CA VAL A 78 -41.59 7.08 5.34
C VAL A 78 -40.59 8.10 5.85
N LEU A 79 -41.08 9.31 6.09
CA LEU A 79 -40.34 10.40 6.72
C LEU A 79 -40.02 10.03 8.18
N VAL A 80 -38.92 9.30 8.38
CA VAL A 80 -38.35 9.04 9.70
C VAL A 80 -37.62 10.30 10.16
N ASP A 81 -38.03 10.88 11.30
CA ASP A 81 -37.34 12.03 11.89
C ASP A 81 -35.97 11.58 12.43
N ALA A 82 -34.94 11.73 11.58
CA ALA A 82 -33.57 11.36 11.90
C ALA A 82 -33.05 12.01 13.18
N SER A 83 -33.55 13.18 13.59
CA SER A 83 -33.13 13.84 14.84
C SER A 83 -33.53 13.07 16.10
N SER A 84 -34.57 12.22 15.99
CA SER A 84 -35.17 11.48 17.10
C SER A 84 -34.63 10.05 17.29
N ILE A 85 -33.89 9.52 16.30
CA ILE A 85 -33.38 8.15 16.27
C ILE A 85 -32.24 7.97 17.30
N ASP A 86 -32.35 6.95 18.14
CA ASP A 86 -31.38 6.56 19.17
C ASP A 86 -30.82 5.15 18.88
N LEU A 87 -29.50 4.97 19.06
CA LEU A 87 -28.84 3.70 18.73
C LEU A 87 -29.45 2.53 19.53
N GLU A 88 -29.48 2.66 20.86
CA GLU A 88 -29.91 1.59 21.77
C GLU A 88 -31.41 1.29 21.64
N ARG A 89 -32.23 2.32 21.41
CA ARG A 89 -33.69 2.18 21.34
C ARG A 89 -34.19 1.68 20.00
N ASP A 90 -33.66 2.20 18.89
CA ASP A 90 -34.28 2.07 17.57
C ASP A 90 -33.44 1.26 16.58
N VAL A 91 -32.10 1.28 16.70
CA VAL A 91 -31.18 0.70 15.70
C VAL A 91 -30.61 -0.64 16.15
N MET A 92 -30.17 -0.75 17.41
CA MET A 92 -29.67 -2.01 17.99
C MET A 92 -30.65 -3.18 17.86
N PRO A 93 -31.97 -3.01 18.12
CA PRO A 93 -32.92 -4.10 17.91
C PRO A 93 -32.95 -4.63 16.47
N ILE A 94 -32.75 -3.75 15.47
CA ILE A 94 -32.73 -4.10 14.04
C ILE A 94 -31.43 -4.84 13.70
N PHE A 95 -30.29 -4.36 14.20
CA PHE A 95 -29.02 -5.08 14.04
C PHE A 95 -29.07 -6.47 14.68
N GLU A 96 -29.65 -6.59 15.88
CA GLU A 96 -29.88 -7.87 16.57
C GLU A 96 -30.80 -8.82 15.79
N SER A 97 -31.91 -8.33 15.21
CA SER A 97 -32.88 -9.19 14.51
C SER A 97 -32.54 -9.52 13.07
N ASN A 98 -31.69 -8.73 12.40
CA ASN A 98 -31.49 -8.83 10.95
C ASN A 98 -30.02 -8.90 10.52
N CYS A 99 -29.05 -8.45 11.32
CA CYS A 99 -27.66 -8.29 10.87
C CYS A 99 -26.64 -9.14 11.61
N PHE A 100 -26.76 -9.31 12.94
CA PHE A 100 -25.78 -10.03 13.75
C PHE A 100 -25.69 -11.55 13.47
N GLU A 101 -26.67 -12.15 12.79
CA GLU A 101 -26.57 -13.53 12.31
C GLU A 101 -25.44 -13.72 11.27
N CYS A 102 -25.15 -12.66 10.48
CA CYS A 102 -24.13 -12.68 9.41
C CYS A 102 -22.94 -11.73 9.65
N HIS A 103 -23.06 -10.77 10.57
CA HIS A 103 -22.08 -9.70 10.82
C HIS A 103 -21.85 -9.45 12.32
N SER A 104 -21.50 -10.52 13.04
CA SER A 104 -21.05 -10.49 14.44
C SER A 104 -19.60 -10.96 14.53
N GLY A 105 -18.95 -10.82 15.70
CA GLY A 105 -17.59 -11.34 15.90
C GLY A 105 -17.42 -12.84 15.61
N GLU A 106 -18.49 -13.65 15.73
CA GLU A 106 -18.50 -15.07 15.37
C GLU A 106 -18.80 -15.37 13.88
N SER A 107 -19.40 -14.43 13.15
CA SER A 107 -19.82 -14.57 11.75
C SER A 107 -19.56 -13.27 10.99
N GLN A 108 -18.53 -13.23 10.13
CA GLN A 108 -18.06 -12.02 9.45
C GLN A 108 -18.23 -12.12 7.92
N GLU A 109 -19.46 -12.39 7.47
CA GLU A 109 -19.74 -12.50 6.03
C GLU A 109 -19.36 -11.22 5.30
N GLY A 110 -18.64 -11.34 4.18
CA GLY A 110 -18.13 -10.20 3.42
C GLY A 110 -17.09 -9.34 4.15
N GLU A 111 -16.37 -9.90 5.13
CA GLU A 111 -15.33 -9.21 5.92
C GLU A 111 -15.88 -8.02 6.74
N LEU A 112 -17.14 -8.15 7.19
CA LEU A 112 -17.84 -7.13 7.96
C LEU A 112 -18.32 -7.68 9.31
N ASP A 113 -17.82 -7.10 10.40
CA ASP A 113 -18.31 -7.28 11.77
C ASP A 113 -18.94 -5.97 12.25
N ILE A 114 -20.26 -5.96 12.43
CA ILE A 114 -20.99 -4.75 12.89
C ILE A 114 -20.79 -4.53 14.39
N ILE A 115 -20.52 -5.58 15.18
CA ILE A 115 -20.29 -5.48 16.62
C ILE A 115 -18.93 -4.83 16.88
N GLY A 116 -17.87 -5.29 16.19
CA GLY A 116 -16.53 -4.72 16.25
C GLY A 116 -16.52 -3.22 15.90
N ILE A 117 -17.10 -2.82 14.77
CA ILE A 117 -17.12 -1.40 14.36
C ILE A 117 -18.00 -0.51 15.26
N LEU A 118 -19.01 -1.07 15.95
CA LEU A 118 -19.77 -0.38 16.99
C LEU A 118 -18.99 -0.23 18.32
N ALA A 119 -18.04 -1.12 18.61
CA ALA A 119 -17.17 -1.00 19.78
C ALA A 119 -16.08 0.07 19.60
N GLU A 120 -15.65 0.32 18.35
CA GLU A 120 -14.60 1.29 18.03
C GLU A 120 -15.09 2.74 18.00
N THR A 121 -14.85 3.47 19.08
CA THR A 121 -15.18 4.90 19.17
C THR A 121 -13.97 5.81 18.91
N PRO A 122 -14.14 6.94 18.19
CA PRO A 122 -15.37 7.37 17.51
C PRO A 122 -15.65 6.54 16.24
N TRP A 123 -16.91 6.19 16.00
CA TRP A 123 -17.33 5.28 14.92
C TRP A 123 -16.91 5.70 13.52
N VAL A 124 -16.67 7.00 13.30
CA VAL A 124 -16.11 7.53 12.05
C VAL A 124 -14.74 6.93 11.68
N ARG A 125 -14.03 6.29 12.60
CA ARG A 125 -12.84 5.47 12.27
C ARG A 125 -13.12 4.46 11.17
N ASN A 126 -14.28 3.84 11.24
CA ASN A 126 -14.76 2.84 10.28
C ASN A 126 -15.71 3.46 9.22
N ARG A 127 -15.52 4.75 8.89
CA ARG A 127 -16.36 5.51 7.95
C ARG A 127 -16.57 4.79 6.63
N GLU A 128 -15.54 4.15 6.07
CA GLU A 128 -15.67 3.43 4.79
C GLU A 128 -16.63 2.23 4.91
N GLN A 129 -16.54 1.46 6.00
CA GLN A 129 -17.47 0.36 6.27
C GLN A 129 -18.88 0.87 6.55
N TRP A 130 -19.03 1.96 7.33
CA TRP A 130 -20.32 2.58 7.58
C TRP A 130 -21.01 3.08 6.31
N VAL A 131 -20.27 3.76 5.42
CA VAL A 131 -20.80 4.19 4.10
C VAL A 131 -21.21 2.98 3.24
N LYS A 132 -20.42 1.89 3.24
CA LYS A 132 -20.81 0.65 2.56
C LYS A 132 -22.09 0.04 3.15
N ILE A 133 -22.21 -0.06 4.48
CA ILE A 133 -23.43 -0.56 5.14
C ILE A 133 -24.64 0.29 4.74
N SER A 134 -24.54 1.61 4.86
CA SER A 134 -25.62 2.54 4.48
C SER A 134 -26.05 2.31 3.01
N GLN A 135 -25.08 2.25 2.08
CA GLN A 135 -25.34 2.00 0.67
C GLN A 135 -26.02 0.65 0.41
N TYR A 136 -25.58 -0.45 1.03
CA TYR A 136 -26.15 -1.78 0.78
C TYR A 136 -27.54 -1.93 1.41
N LEU A 137 -27.78 -1.33 2.58
CA LEU A 137 -29.10 -1.27 3.22
C LEU A 137 -30.09 -0.40 2.41
N ALA A 138 -29.64 0.76 1.91
CA ALA A 138 -30.43 1.62 1.03
C ALA A 138 -30.78 0.94 -0.30
N LEU A 139 -29.86 0.12 -0.83
CA LEU A 139 -30.09 -0.74 -2.00
C LEU A 139 -31.00 -1.95 -1.69
N GLY A 140 -31.19 -2.34 -0.43
CA GLY A 140 -31.86 -3.59 -0.06
C GLY A 140 -31.06 -4.84 -0.45
N ALA A 141 -29.74 -4.71 -0.61
CA ALA A 141 -28.83 -5.81 -0.94
C ALA A 141 -28.40 -6.64 0.29
N MET A 142 -28.70 -6.15 1.51
CA MET A 142 -28.44 -6.82 2.77
C MET A 142 -29.68 -6.76 3.68
N PRO A 143 -30.00 -7.83 4.43
CA PRO A 143 -29.37 -9.16 4.41
C PRO A 143 -29.67 -9.95 3.11
N PRO A 144 -29.00 -11.09 2.84
CA PRO A 144 -29.31 -11.95 1.70
C PRO A 144 -30.76 -12.51 1.75
N GLN A 145 -31.33 -12.90 0.61
CA GLN A 145 -32.77 -13.24 0.53
C GLN A 145 -33.23 -14.40 1.42
N ASP A 146 -32.34 -15.34 1.75
CA ASP A 146 -32.63 -16.47 2.63
C ASP A 146 -32.75 -16.09 4.12
N TYR A 147 -32.39 -14.85 4.49
CA TYR A 147 -32.41 -14.34 5.86
C TYR A 147 -33.60 -13.40 6.14
N ALA A 148 -33.85 -13.18 7.44
CA ALA A 148 -34.91 -12.28 7.90
C ALA A 148 -34.67 -10.84 7.38
N GLN A 149 -35.55 -10.38 6.48
CA GLN A 149 -35.45 -9.06 5.88
C GLN A 149 -36.01 -7.98 6.82
N PRO A 150 -35.26 -6.90 7.10
CA PRO A 150 -35.81 -5.72 7.78
C PRO A 150 -36.84 -5.06 6.88
N THR A 151 -37.89 -4.49 7.49
CA THR A 151 -38.91 -3.71 6.77
C THR A 151 -38.29 -2.47 6.10
N PRO A 152 -38.96 -1.87 5.09
CA PRO A 152 -38.49 -0.62 4.50
C PRO A 152 -38.29 0.50 5.53
N GLU A 153 -39.13 0.52 6.57
CA GLU A 153 -39.13 1.46 7.69
C GLU A 153 -37.89 1.26 8.59
N GLU A 154 -37.58 0.00 8.94
CA GLU A 154 -36.38 -0.37 9.69
C GLU A 154 -35.10 -0.07 8.90
N ARG A 155 -35.04 -0.41 7.60
CA ARG A 155 -33.88 -0.07 6.75
C ARG A 155 -33.65 1.45 6.68
N ALA A 156 -34.70 2.23 6.45
CA ALA A 156 -34.62 3.68 6.44
C ALA A 156 -34.15 4.25 7.78
N THR A 157 -34.55 3.63 8.90
CA THR A 157 -34.11 4.02 10.25
C THR A 157 -32.62 3.79 10.46
N VAL A 158 -32.07 2.64 10.05
CA VAL A 158 -30.63 2.36 10.17
C VAL A 158 -29.80 3.24 9.24
N VAL A 159 -30.20 3.40 7.98
CA VAL A 159 -29.54 4.27 6.99
C VAL A 159 -29.49 5.71 7.50
N ALA A 160 -30.64 6.28 7.90
CA ALA A 160 -30.71 7.64 8.43
C ALA A 160 -29.90 7.82 9.73
N TRP A 161 -29.76 6.77 10.55
CA TRP A 161 -28.87 6.81 11.71
C TRP A 161 -27.39 6.84 11.32
N ILE A 162 -26.95 5.98 10.38
CA ILE A 162 -25.55 5.96 9.91
C ILE A 162 -25.20 7.30 9.26
N ASP A 163 -26.02 7.77 8.32
CA ASP A 163 -25.75 8.99 7.56
C ASP A 163 -25.68 10.20 8.51
N ARG A 164 -26.67 10.36 9.41
CA ARG A 164 -26.63 11.39 10.47
C ARG A 164 -25.40 11.25 11.38
N MET A 165 -25.01 10.03 11.75
CA MET A 165 -23.86 9.77 12.61
C MET A 165 -22.55 10.22 11.97
N LEU A 166 -22.39 10.01 10.66
CA LEU A 166 -21.24 10.48 9.90
C LEU A 166 -21.31 12.01 9.64
N GLU A 167 -22.47 12.55 9.28
CA GLU A 167 -22.66 13.96 8.93
C GLU A 167 -22.56 14.92 10.14
N THR A 168 -23.08 14.50 11.31
CA THR A 168 -23.10 15.34 12.52
C THR A 168 -21.87 15.16 13.40
N PHE A 169 -20.93 14.29 13.03
CA PHE A 169 -19.68 14.13 13.76
C PHE A 169 -18.76 15.34 13.54
N ASP A 170 -18.29 15.92 14.65
CA ASP A 170 -17.33 17.03 14.61
C ASP A 170 -15.92 16.50 14.26
N TYR A 171 -15.62 16.44 12.97
CA TYR A 171 -14.34 15.95 12.46
C TYR A 171 -13.12 16.79 12.90
N GLU A 172 -13.31 18.03 13.37
CA GLU A 172 -12.21 18.80 13.99
C GLU A 172 -11.68 18.11 15.26
N THR A 173 -12.49 17.27 15.94
CA THR A 173 -12.07 16.54 17.14
C THR A 173 -11.11 15.38 16.88
N VAL A 174 -11.00 14.91 15.63
CA VAL A 174 -10.11 13.82 15.20
C VAL A 174 -9.07 14.25 14.16
N ARG A 175 -9.09 15.53 13.78
CA ARG A 175 -8.23 16.12 12.76
C ARG A 175 -6.76 15.82 13.02
N SER A 176 -6.08 15.37 11.97
CA SER A 176 -4.66 14.99 11.99
C SER A 176 -4.11 15.19 10.59
N PRO A 177 -2.86 15.64 10.38
CA PRO A 177 -2.30 15.78 9.03
C PRO A 177 -1.93 14.42 8.42
N GLY A 178 -2.10 13.35 9.20
CA GLY A 178 -1.78 11.98 8.84
C GLY A 178 -0.31 11.63 8.98
N PHE A 179 -0.03 10.37 8.70
CA PHE A 179 1.32 9.83 8.64
C PHE A 179 1.64 9.54 7.17
N GLU A 180 2.83 9.96 6.75
CA GLU A 180 3.33 9.78 5.38
C GLU A 180 4.71 9.13 5.48
N GLU A 181 4.80 7.88 5.04
CA GLU A 181 6.02 7.09 5.08
C GLU A 181 7.10 7.67 4.16
N ALA A 182 8.36 7.46 4.55
CA ALA A 182 9.51 7.77 3.71
C ALA A 182 9.51 6.83 2.49
N HIS A 183 9.15 7.37 1.33
CA HIS A 183 9.00 6.62 0.08
C HIS A 183 10.07 7.01 -0.93
N ARG A 184 10.38 6.09 -1.85
CA ARG A 184 11.19 6.40 -3.03
C ARG A 184 10.40 7.24 -4.03
N LEU A 185 11.08 7.94 -4.94
CA LEU A 185 10.43 8.47 -6.15
C LEU A 185 9.75 7.33 -6.92
N SER A 186 8.56 7.56 -7.47
CA SER A 186 7.97 6.67 -8.49
C SER A 186 8.89 6.61 -9.73
N HIS A 187 8.73 5.63 -10.61
CA HIS A 187 9.54 5.53 -11.83
C HIS A 187 9.29 6.73 -12.76
N HIS A 188 8.06 7.24 -12.80
CA HIS A 188 7.72 8.49 -13.50
C HIS A 188 8.36 9.72 -12.84
N GLU A 189 8.31 9.82 -11.50
CA GLU A 189 8.95 10.90 -10.75
C GLU A 189 10.48 10.88 -10.90
N TYR A 190 11.11 9.71 -10.91
CA TYR A 190 12.54 9.53 -11.14
C TYR A 190 12.93 10.01 -12.54
N ASP A 191 12.24 9.54 -13.59
CA ASP A 191 12.50 9.92 -14.98
C ASP A 191 12.37 11.43 -15.19
N ALA A 192 11.28 12.04 -14.67
CA ALA A 192 11.10 13.48 -14.75
C ALA A 192 12.17 14.27 -13.96
N THR A 193 12.51 13.82 -12.75
CA THR A 193 13.55 14.44 -11.92
C THR A 193 14.90 14.42 -12.63
N VAL A 194 15.32 13.29 -13.21
CA VAL A 194 16.61 13.22 -13.91
C VAL A 194 16.62 14.01 -15.22
N ARG A 195 15.49 14.06 -15.93
CA ARG A 195 15.30 14.85 -17.15
C ARG A 195 15.49 16.34 -16.86
N ASP A 196 14.87 16.86 -15.81
CA ASP A 196 15.01 18.26 -15.40
C ASP A 196 16.38 18.56 -14.78
N LEU A 197 16.97 17.60 -14.05
CA LEU A 197 18.29 17.75 -13.43
C LEU A 197 19.42 17.87 -14.47
N LEU A 198 19.39 17.06 -15.53
CA LEU A 198 20.45 16.99 -16.56
C LEU A 198 20.08 17.59 -17.92
N ALA A 199 18.82 17.90 -18.19
CA ALA A 199 18.30 18.29 -19.51
C ALA A 199 18.59 17.23 -20.60
N VAL A 200 18.35 15.96 -20.28
CA VAL A 200 18.48 14.80 -21.18
C VAL A 200 17.30 13.88 -20.99
N ASP A 201 16.61 13.55 -22.07
CA ASP A 201 15.46 12.64 -22.06
C ASP A 201 15.83 11.28 -22.68
N LEU A 202 15.51 10.20 -21.96
CA LEU A 202 15.80 8.82 -22.36
C LEU A 202 14.60 7.87 -22.18
N ASN A 203 13.47 8.35 -21.64
CA ASN A 203 12.34 7.51 -21.19
C ASN A 203 12.81 6.25 -20.41
N LEU A 204 13.29 6.47 -19.19
CA LEU A 204 13.82 5.40 -18.35
C LEU A 204 12.73 4.53 -17.70
N VAL A 205 11.47 4.96 -17.72
CA VAL A 205 10.33 4.27 -17.08
C VAL A 205 10.21 2.83 -17.55
N GLU A 206 10.32 2.58 -18.86
CA GLU A 206 10.25 1.24 -19.48
C GLU A 206 11.36 0.26 -19.03
N LYS A 207 12.39 0.75 -18.34
CA LYS A 207 13.51 -0.07 -17.82
C LYS A 207 13.28 -0.56 -16.40
N PHE A 208 12.27 -0.03 -15.71
CA PHE A 208 11.87 -0.49 -14.39
C PHE A 208 10.65 -1.44 -14.47
N PRO A 209 10.39 -2.26 -13.44
CA PRO A 209 9.14 -3.03 -13.37
C PRO A 209 7.92 -2.11 -13.24
N ASP A 210 6.72 -2.63 -13.55
CA ASP A 210 5.45 -1.95 -13.24
C ASP A 210 5.36 -1.64 -11.73
N GLU A 211 4.82 -0.48 -11.37
CA GLU A 211 4.62 -0.09 -9.97
C GLU A 211 3.24 -0.47 -9.46
N ASN A 212 3.17 -0.84 -8.19
CA ASN A 212 1.90 -1.05 -7.49
C ASN A 212 1.33 0.31 -7.08
N SER A 213 0.12 0.63 -7.55
CA SER A 213 -0.60 1.88 -7.24
C SER A 213 -1.18 1.96 -5.82
N GLY A 214 -0.86 0.99 -4.96
CA GLY A 214 -1.32 0.91 -3.58
C GLY A 214 -2.83 0.95 -3.40
N THR A 215 -3.24 1.31 -2.19
CA THR A 215 -4.65 1.49 -1.80
C THR A 215 -5.21 2.86 -2.21
N SER A 216 -4.36 3.87 -2.39
CA SER A 216 -4.75 5.20 -2.89
C SER A 216 -5.17 5.18 -4.37
N GLY A 217 -4.57 4.29 -5.16
CA GLY A 217 -4.77 4.18 -6.61
C GLY A 217 -3.74 4.95 -7.46
N PHE A 218 -2.60 5.34 -6.88
CA PHE A 218 -1.52 6.06 -7.58
C PHE A 218 -0.14 5.42 -7.34
N ASP A 219 0.72 5.45 -8.35
CA ASP A 219 2.11 4.98 -8.32
C ASP A 219 2.96 5.68 -7.25
N ASN A 220 2.66 6.95 -6.95
CA ASN A 220 3.32 7.76 -5.92
C ASN A 220 2.85 7.46 -4.48
N SER A 221 2.16 6.33 -4.24
CA SER A 221 1.67 5.93 -2.92
C SER A 221 2.80 5.41 -2.03
N ALA A 222 3.02 6.05 -0.87
CA ALA A 222 4.15 5.76 -0.01
C ALA A 222 4.20 4.29 0.47
N ASN A 223 3.04 3.70 0.74
CA ASN A 223 2.88 2.32 1.21
C ASN A 223 3.28 1.22 0.19
N THR A 224 3.53 1.57 -1.07
CA THR A 224 4.07 0.62 -2.08
C THR A 224 5.49 0.96 -2.53
N LEU A 225 6.01 2.12 -2.16
CA LEU A 225 7.26 2.68 -2.68
C LEU A 225 8.45 2.45 -1.74
N PHE A 226 8.71 1.18 -1.44
CA PHE A 226 9.90 0.74 -0.71
C PHE A 226 11.08 0.39 -1.65
N LEU A 227 12.31 0.56 -1.15
CA LEU A 227 13.53 0.34 -1.94
C LEU A 227 13.97 -1.14 -1.91
N GLN A 228 13.70 -1.87 -2.99
CA GLN A 228 14.15 -3.26 -3.19
C GLN A 228 15.62 -3.32 -3.69
N PRO A 229 16.44 -4.32 -3.29
CA PRO A 229 17.83 -4.44 -3.76
C PRO A 229 18.00 -4.54 -5.28
N LEU A 230 17.12 -5.28 -5.97
CA LEU A 230 17.12 -5.38 -7.43
C LEU A 230 16.84 -4.02 -8.11
N LEU A 231 15.97 -3.21 -7.49
CA LEU A 231 15.65 -1.88 -7.99
C LEU A 231 16.83 -0.92 -7.84
N LEU A 232 17.63 -1.07 -6.79
CA LEU A 232 18.89 -0.31 -6.62
C LEU A 232 19.89 -0.62 -7.74
N GLU A 233 20.04 -1.89 -8.15
CA GLU A 233 20.88 -2.26 -9.30
C GLU A 233 20.37 -1.63 -10.61
N ARG A 234 19.05 -1.58 -10.81
CA ARG A 234 18.44 -0.86 -11.95
C ARG A 234 18.68 0.65 -11.86
N TYR A 235 18.61 1.27 -10.69
CA TYR A 235 18.95 2.69 -10.51
C TYR A 235 20.43 2.99 -10.80
N PHE A 236 21.36 2.09 -10.41
CA PHE A 236 22.77 2.22 -10.82
C PHE A 236 22.93 2.17 -12.34
N ALA A 237 22.33 1.16 -13.00
CA ALA A 237 22.41 1.02 -14.45
C ALA A 237 21.76 2.21 -15.19
N ALA A 238 20.61 2.69 -14.72
CA ALA A 238 19.91 3.86 -15.25
C ALA A 238 20.75 5.14 -15.09
N ALA A 239 21.36 5.35 -13.92
CA ALA A 239 22.24 6.49 -13.67
C ALA A 239 23.51 6.46 -14.54
N GLU A 240 24.14 5.29 -14.72
CA GLU A 240 25.30 5.14 -15.60
C GLU A 240 24.97 5.42 -17.08
N GLU A 241 23.87 4.85 -17.59
CA GLU A 241 23.46 5.07 -18.99
C GLU A 241 23.05 6.53 -19.25
N LEU A 242 22.33 7.13 -18.30
CA LEU A 242 21.94 8.54 -18.31
C LEU A 242 23.18 9.47 -18.30
N LEU A 243 24.16 9.19 -17.45
CA LEU A 243 25.38 10.00 -17.36
C LEU A 243 26.30 9.79 -18.57
N ASP A 244 26.38 8.59 -19.16
CA ASP A 244 27.01 8.39 -20.47
C ASP A 244 26.29 9.27 -21.51
N ALA A 245 24.96 9.12 -21.65
CA ALA A 245 24.17 9.88 -22.60
C ALA A 245 24.35 11.40 -22.46
N ALA A 246 24.35 11.91 -21.23
CA ALA A 246 24.53 13.32 -20.90
C ALA A 246 25.93 13.86 -21.17
N THR A 247 26.95 12.98 -21.21
CA THR A 247 28.35 13.36 -21.48
C THR A 247 28.82 13.04 -22.89
N ARG A 248 28.03 12.32 -23.71
CA ARG A 248 28.32 12.11 -25.14
C ARG A 248 28.51 13.46 -25.86
N GLY A 249 29.54 13.54 -26.69
CA GLY A 249 29.87 14.71 -27.52
C GLY A 249 31.00 15.59 -26.97
N THR A 250 31.27 16.69 -27.66
CA THR A 250 32.15 17.76 -27.17
C THR A 250 31.68 19.09 -27.79
N PRO A 251 30.95 19.96 -27.05
CA PRO A 251 30.59 19.85 -25.64
C PRO A 251 29.66 18.65 -25.32
N PRO A 252 29.55 18.27 -24.03
CA PRO A 252 28.53 17.32 -23.55
C PRO A 252 27.12 17.64 -24.04
N ALA A 253 26.32 16.60 -24.27
CA ALA A 253 24.90 16.74 -24.61
C ALA A 253 24.10 17.50 -23.53
N SER A 254 24.43 17.28 -22.24
CA SER A 254 23.86 18.03 -21.14
C SER A 254 24.53 19.41 -20.99
N PRO A 255 23.78 20.53 -21.07
CA PRO A 255 24.31 21.87 -20.79
C PRO A 255 24.74 22.03 -19.32
N VAL A 256 24.12 21.28 -18.39
CA VAL A 256 24.47 21.26 -16.97
C VAL A 256 25.86 20.64 -16.78
N LEU A 257 26.10 19.46 -17.37
CA LEU A 257 27.41 18.81 -17.29
C LEU A 257 28.48 19.59 -18.05
N ALA A 258 28.15 20.23 -19.19
CA ALA A 258 29.07 21.14 -19.88
C ALA A 258 29.52 22.30 -18.99
N ARG A 259 28.60 22.92 -18.23
CA ARG A 259 28.90 23.97 -17.24
C ARG A 259 29.81 23.46 -16.13
N MET A 260 29.47 22.33 -15.51
CA MET A 260 30.26 21.72 -14.43
C MET A 260 31.67 21.36 -14.93
N MET A 261 31.80 20.75 -16.10
CA MET A 261 33.10 20.39 -16.69
C MET A 261 33.96 21.63 -16.97
N SER A 262 33.38 22.74 -17.41
CA SER A 262 34.11 24.01 -17.57
C SER A 262 34.61 24.53 -16.22
N GLN A 263 33.72 24.64 -15.23
CA GLN A 263 34.05 25.12 -13.88
C GLN A 263 35.15 24.28 -13.22
N LEU A 264 35.10 22.95 -13.36
CA LEU A 264 36.10 22.01 -12.83
C LEU A 264 37.42 22.04 -13.61
N SER A 265 37.43 22.47 -14.87
CA SER A 265 38.65 22.59 -15.68
C SER A 265 39.46 23.86 -15.38
N ASP A 266 38.81 24.89 -14.83
CA ASP A 266 39.43 26.16 -14.41
C ASP A 266 39.97 26.15 -12.97
N VAL A 267 39.90 25.00 -12.27
CA VAL A 267 40.37 24.86 -10.88
C VAL A 267 41.86 24.54 -10.82
N GLY A 268 42.58 25.23 -9.94
CA GLY A 268 43.95 24.88 -9.56
C GLY A 268 44.47 25.71 -8.38
N GLY A 269 45.44 25.15 -7.67
CA GLY A 269 46.09 25.77 -6.50
C GLY A 269 45.45 25.37 -5.16
N SER A 270 45.90 25.97 -4.06
CA SER A 270 45.58 25.55 -2.69
C SER A 270 44.12 25.75 -2.23
N SER A 271 43.20 26.08 -3.14
CA SER A 271 41.75 26.20 -2.90
C SER A 271 40.96 25.23 -3.79
N GLU A 272 41.58 24.15 -4.25
CA GLU A 272 41.02 23.24 -5.25
C GLU A 272 39.81 22.46 -4.71
N SER A 273 39.93 21.86 -3.52
CA SER A 273 38.83 21.12 -2.88
C SER A 273 37.60 22.00 -2.60
N GLU A 274 37.78 23.21 -2.06
CA GLU A 274 36.69 24.17 -1.81
C GLU A 274 35.92 24.54 -3.10
N LYS A 275 36.64 24.75 -4.21
CA LYS A 275 36.04 25.07 -5.52
C LYS A 275 35.31 23.88 -6.13
N VAL A 276 35.88 22.67 -6.01
CA VAL A 276 35.23 21.43 -6.45
C VAL A 276 33.95 21.18 -5.63
N GLY A 277 34.01 21.35 -4.31
CA GLY A 277 32.86 21.24 -3.41
C GLY A 277 31.72 22.19 -3.79
N ALA A 278 32.02 23.45 -4.08
CA ALA A 278 31.01 24.43 -4.51
C ALA A 278 30.28 24.02 -5.82
N VAL A 279 30.96 23.35 -6.76
CA VAL A 279 30.34 22.84 -8.00
C VAL A 279 29.40 21.66 -7.70
N PHE A 280 29.80 20.75 -6.80
CA PHE A 280 28.92 19.65 -6.39
C PHE A 280 27.74 20.12 -5.53
N GLN A 281 27.93 21.14 -4.69
CA GLN A 281 26.87 21.69 -3.83
C GLN A 281 25.66 22.21 -4.63
N ASP A 282 25.89 22.92 -5.75
CA ASP A 282 24.83 23.38 -6.67
C ASP A 282 24.03 22.21 -7.27
N PHE A 283 24.73 21.16 -7.71
CA PHE A 283 24.09 19.97 -8.26
C PHE A 283 23.33 19.18 -7.20
N MET A 284 23.92 18.97 -6.03
CA MET A 284 23.35 18.20 -4.92
C MET A 284 22.15 18.90 -4.28
N LEU A 285 22.15 20.24 -4.21
CA LEU A 285 20.97 21.04 -3.80
C LEU A 285 19.75 20.72 -4.67
N ARG A 286 19.95 20.67 -6.00
CA ARG A 286 18.89 20.33 -6.96
C ARG A 286 18.48 18.87 -6.86
N ALA A 287 19.45 17.96 -6.80
CA ALA A 287 19.23 16.52 -6.75
C ALA A 287 18.50 16.07 -5.47
N TYR A 288 18.96 16.53 -4.30
CA TYR A 288 18.36 16.15 -3.01
C TYR A 288 17.13 17.00 -2.66
N ARG A 289 16.92 18.12 -3.38
CA ARG A 289 15.83 19.11 -3.19
C ARG A 289 15.90 19.90 -1.88
N HIS A 290 16.96 19.70 -1.12
CA HIS A 290 17.31 20.46 0.08
C HIS A 290 18.83 20.71 0.10
N PRO A 291 19.33 21.68 0.90
CA PRO A 291 20.76 21.90 1.05
C PRO A 291 21.48 20.65 1.56
N PRO A 292 22.51 20.13 0.86
CA PRO A 292 23.31 19.02 1.34
C PRO A 292 24.19 19.46 2.52
N THR A 293 24.58 18.51 3.37
CA THR A 293 25.54 18.76 4.46
C THR A 293 26.95 18.97 3.93
N GLU A 294 27.79 19.67 4.69
CA GLU A 294 29.20 19.88 4.35
C GLU A 294 29.94 18.53 4.17
N GLU A 295 29.62 17.52 4.99
CA GLU A 295 30.18 16.17 4.89
C GLU A 295 29.76 15.46 3.58
N GLN A 296 28.49 15.54 3.19
CA GLN A 296 28.00 14.97 1.93
C GLN A 296 28.72 15.61 0.74
N VAL A 297 28.84 16.94 0.70
CA VAL A 297 29.52 17.67 -0.38
C VAL A 297 31.01 17.29 -0.43
N GLN A 298 31.70 17.33 0.72
CA GLN A 298 33.12 17.02 0.79
C GLN A 298 33.43 15.60 0.32
N ARG A 299 32.60 14.62 0.70
CA ARG A 299 32.75 13.22 0.28
C ARG A 299 32.70 13.02 -1.23
N ILE A 300 31.81 13.73 -1.93
CA ILE A 300 31.71 13.66 -3.40
C ILE A 300 32.88 14.40 -4.07
N ALA A 301 33.29 15.56 -3.51
CA ALA A 301 34.44 16.31 -3.98
C ALA A 301 35.76 15.52 -3.85
N ASP A 302 36.00 14.89 -2.71
CA ASP A 302 37.18 14.06 -2.44
C ASP A 302 37.23 12.84 -3.37
N TYR A 303 36.09 12.17 -3.59
CA TYR A 303 36.01 11.05 -4.53
C TYR A 303 36.33 11.49 -5.97
N TYR A 304 35.79 12.63 -6.41
CA TYR A 304 36.15 13.22 -7.69
C TYR A 304 37.66 13.51 -7.79
N MET A 305 38.25 14.15 -6.78
CA MET A 305 39.69 14.47 -6.76
C MET A 305 40.56 13.20 -6.79
N GLN A 306 40.21 12.17 -6.02
CA GLN A 306 40.92 10.88 -6.02
C GLN A 306 40.92 10.22 -7.41
N GLN A 307 39.81 10.30 -8.15
CA GLN A 307 39.75 9.81 -9.54
C GLN A 307 40.69 10.62 -10.45
N ARG A 308 40.75 11.94 -10.28
CA ARG A 308 41.65 12.82 -11.07
C ARG A 308 43.12 12.55 -10.78
N GLU A 309 43.50 12.37 -9.51
CA GLU A 309 44.85 11.96 -9.08
C GLU A 309 45.25 10.60 -9.65
N SER A 310 44.28 9.68 -9.76
CA SER A 310 44.45 8.35 -10.38
C SER A 310 44.57 8.40 -11.92
N GLY A 311 44.61 9.60 -12.52
CA GLY A 311 44.78 9.80 -13.96
C GLY A 311 43.49 9.68 -14.78
N VAL A 312 42.31 9.61 -14.15
CA VAL A 312 41.03 9.54 -14.84
C VAL A 312 40.66 10.90 -15.44
N SER A 313 40.06 10.90 -16.63
CA SER A 313 39.66 12.12 -17.34
C SER A 313 38.53 12.85 -16.61
N THR A 314 38.51 14.19 -16.67
CA THR A 314 37.50 15.06 -16.04
C THR A 314 36.07 14.56 -16.24
N SER A 315 35.73 14.14 -17.47
CA SER A 315 34.39 13.61 -17.80
C SER A 315 34.07 12.32 -17.03
N LYS A 316 34.99 11.36 -16.97
CA LYS A 316 34.77 10.08 -16.29
C LYS A 316 34.80 10.23 -14.76
N SER A 317 35.67 11.10 -14.23
CA SER A 317 35.66 11.45 -12.81
C SER A 317 34.34 12.12 -12.39
N LEU A 318 33.79 13.00 -13.24
CA LEU A 318 32.50 13.64 -13.00
C LEU A 318 31.35 12.63 -13.09
N GLN A 319 31.30 11.78 -14.13
CA GLN A 319 30.33 10.68 -14.22
C GLN A 319 30.32 9.85 -12.93
N ALA A 320 31.48 9.32 -12.51
CA ALA A 320 31.58 8.46 -11.34
C ALA A 320 31.12 9.16 -10.05
N ALA A 321 31.45 10.45 -9.87
CA ALA A 321 30.99 11.24 -8.74
C ALA A 321 29.47 11.48 -8.76
N LEU A 322 28.89 11.77 -9.93
CA LEU A 322 27.45 11.98 -10.08
C LEU A 322 26.64 10.68 -9.99
N SER A 323 27.17 9.53 -10.40
CA SER A 323 26.53 8.23 -10.17
C SER A 323 26.29 7.98 -8.68
N LEU A 324 27.21 8.40 -7.80
CA LEU A 324 27.02 8.31 -6.35
C LEU A 324 25.91 9.25 -5.83
N VAL A 325 25.68 10.39 -6.47
CA VAL A 325 24.60 11.33 -6.12
C VAL A 325 23.24 10.77 -6.58
N LEU A 326 23.14 10.25 -7.80
CA LEU A 326 21.90 9.73 -8.40
C LEU A 326 21.40 8.38 -7.84
N VAL A 327 22.15 7.78 -6.92
CA VAL A 327 21.78 6.55 -6.18
C VAL A 327 21.82 6.75 -4.66
N ALA A 328 22.04 7.99 -4.21
CA ALA A 328 22.02 8.33 -2.80
C ALA A 328 20.57 8.23 -2.24
N PRO A 329 20.37 7.82 -0.97
CA PRO A 329 19.06 7.85 -0.33
C PRO A 329 18.39 9.23 -0.43
N GLU A 330 19.15 10.30 -0.29
CA GLU A 330 18.68 11.69 -0.37
C GLU A 330 18.20 12.10 -1.77
N PHE A 331 18.60 11.37 -2.82
CA PHE A 331 18.08 11.53 -4.18
C PHE A 331 16.91 10.58 -4.46
N LEU A 332 17.04 9.31 -4.10
CA LEU A 332 16.05 8.28 -4.39
C LEU A 332 14.80 8.38 -3.52
N LEU A 333 14.90 8.93 -2.30
CA LEU A 333 13.80 9.00 -1.33
C LEU A 333 13.31 10.45 -1.13
N ARG A 334 11.99 10.60 -0.95
CA ARG A 334 11.36 11.81 -0.42
C ARG A 334 11.28 11.68 1.10
N VAL A 335 12.35 12.14 1.77
CA VAL A 335 12.42 12.21 3.24
C VAL A 335 12.33 13.66 3.66
N GLU A 336 11.24 13.99 4.35
CA GLU A 336 11.04 15.32 4.93
C GLU A 336 11.71 15.41 6.29
N THR A 337 12.27 16.57 6.64
CA THR A 337 13.11 16.69 7.83
C THR A 337 12.25 16.73 9.10
N PRO A 338 12.35 15.73 10.00
CA PRO A 338 11.47 15.68 11.16
C PRO A 338 11.81 16.76 12.19
N ALA A 339 10.81 17.55 12.58
CA ALA A 339 10.91 18.40 13.75
C ALA A 339 10.93 17.57 15.06
N THR A 340 11.21 18.22 16.18
CA THR A 340 11.25 17.57 17.51
C THR A 340 9.87 17.31 18.14
N GLU A 341 8.79 17.66 17.44
CA GLU A 341 7.40 17.69 17.91
C GLU A 341 6.58 16.57 17.25
N THR A 342 5.55 16.07 17.94
CA THR A 342 4.69 14.99 17.44
C THR A 342 3.89 15.37 16.20
N GLU A 343 3.67 16.66 16.01
CA GLU A 343 3.04 17.28 14.85
C GLU A 343 3.77 18.61 14.59
N TYR A 344 4.03 18.95 13.34
CA TYR A 344 4.75 20.17 12.97
C TYR A 344 4.34 20.68 11.58
N HIS A 345 4.49 21.98 11.38
CA HIS A 345 4.45 22.61 10.05
C HIS A 345 5.71 22.22 9.28
N ILE A 346 5.56 21.78 8.02
CA ILE A 346 6.69 21.26 7.22
C ILE A 346 7.70 22.36 6.88
N SER A 347 8.95 21.99 6.61
CA SER A 347 9.95 23.00 6.25
C SER A 347 9.64 23.61 4.88
N GLU A 348 10.17 24.81 4.63
CA GLU A 348 9.99 25.52 3.37
C GLU A 348 10.58 24.76 2.16
N TRP A 349 11.59 23.90 2.39
CA TRP A 349 12.15 22.99 1.39
C TRP A 349 11.24 21.79 1.13
N ASP A 350 10.64 21.24 2.18
CA ASP A 350 9.66 20.15 2.07
C ASP A 350 8.41 20.64 1.33
N LEU A 351 7.92 21.86 1.64
CA LEU A 351 6.81 22.49 0.92
C LEU A 351 7.13 22.72 -0.56
N ALA A 352 8.34 23.19 -0.89
CA ALA A 352 8.79 23.31 -2.28
C ALA A 352 8.77 21.96 -3.01
N SER A 353 9.23 20.90 -2.34
CA SER A 353 9.22 19.52 -2.83
C SER A 353 7.79 18.99 -3.03
N ARG A 354 6.89 19.14 -2.04
CA ARG A 354 5.48 18.74 -2.17
C ARG A 354 4.81 19.43 -3.35
N LEU A 355 5.01 20.73 -3.52
CA LEU A 355 4.46 21.49 -4.66
C LEU A 355 5.00 20.98 -6.00
N SER A 356 6.31 20.75 -6.11
CA SER A 356 6.92 20.33 -7.37
C SER A 356 6.56 18.89 -7.76
N TYR A 357 6.48 17.96 -6.81
CA TYR A 357 6.05 16.60 -7.11
C TYR A 357 4.54 16.49 -7.35
N PHE A 358 3.71 17.25 -6.64
CA PHE A 358 2.27 17.31 -6.93
C PHE A 358 1.97 17.89 -8.33
N LEU A 359 2.58 19.03 -8.69
CA LEU A 359 2.21 19.76 -9.91
C LEU A 359 3.06 19.39 -11.14
N TRP A 360 4.30 18.93 -10.96
CA TRP A 360 5.24 18.64 -12.05
C TRP A 360 5.82 17.21 -12.01
N ALA A 361 5.50 16.39 -11.00
CA ALA A 361 6.12 15.09 -10.75
C ALA A 361 7.67 15.12 -10.77
N SER A 362 8.28 16.26 -10.41
CA SER A 362 9.71 16.53 -10.60
C SER A 362 10.25 17.42 -9.47
N MET A 363 11.57 17.64 -9.48
CA MET A 363 12.26 18.51 -8.53
C MET A 363 11.83 20.00 -8.64
N PRO A 364 11.93 20.79 -7.54
CA PRO A 364 11.64 22.22 -7.57
C PRO A 364 12.56 22.99 -8.52
N ASP A 365 12.13 24.16 -8.98
CA ASP A 365 12.96 25.06 -9.78
C ASP A 365 13.73 26.09 -8.93
N GLU A 366 14.58 26.87 -9.58
CA GLU A 366 15.43 27.88 -8.92
C GLU A 366 14.60 28.93 -8.14
N GLN A 367 13.39 29.24 -8.60
CA GLN A 367 12.48 30.18 -7.94
C GLN A 367 11.91 29.59 -6.65
N LEU A 368 11.41 28.35 -6.68
CA LEU A 368 10.97 27.63 -5.48
C LEU A 368 12.12 27.45 -4.47
N PHE A 369 13.32 27.07 -4.93
CA PHE A 369 14.49 26.96 -4.05
C PHE A 369 14.91 28.31 -3.44
N SER A 370 14.80 29.43 -4.17
CA SER A 370 15.07 30.76 -3.60
C SER A 370 14.04 31.14 -2.53
N LEU A 371 12.75 30.92 -2.79
CA LEU A 371 11.68 31.22 -1.84
C LEU A 371 11.76 30.34 -0.59
N ALA A 372 12.14 29.06 -0.76
CA ALA A 372 12.37 28.14 0.35
C ALA A 372 13.55 28.59 1.21
N LYS A 373 14.67 28.98 0.58
CA LYS A 373 15.84 29.54 1.24
C LYS A 373 15.58 30.87 1.96
N GLU A 374 14.67 31.68 1.44
CA GLU A 374 14.25 32.96 2.05
C GLU A 374 13.23 32.78 3.19
N GLY A 375 12.62 31.61 3.34
CA GLY A 375 11.56 31.36 4.33
C GLY A 375 10.27 32.13 4.01
N ARG A 376 9.86 32.11 2.74
CA ARG A 376 8.74 32.92 2.22
C ARG A 376 7.70 32.15 1.42
N LEU A 377 7.94 30.88 1.09
CA LEU A 377 7.07 30.07 0.25
C LEU A 377 5.74 29.75 0.94
N SER A 378 5.75 29.52 2.26
CA SER A 378 4.52 29.30 3.05
C SER A 378 3.59 30.53 3.16
N GLN A 379 4.03 31.71 2.74
CA GLN A 379 3.21 32.93 2.82
C GLN A 379 2.03 32.82 1.84
N PRO A 380 0.75 32.94 2.26
CA PRO A 380 -0.40 32.56 1.43
C PRO A 380 -0.46 33.21 0.04
N ALA A 381 -0.02 34.48 -0.08
CA ALA A 381 0.04 35.20 -1.36
C ALA A 381 1.22 34.76 -2.26
N VAL A 382 2.33 34.33 -1.67
CA VAL A 382 3.49 33.78 -2.40
C VAL A 382 3.13 32.37 -2.88
N LEU A 383 2.64 31.51 -1.97
CA LEU A 383 2.17 30.16 -2.28
C LEU A 383 1.18 30.15 -3.46
N ALA A 384 0.15 31.00 -3.40
CA ALA A 384 -0.83 31.11 -4.49
C ALA A 384 -0.18 31.57 -5.81
N SER A 385 0.69 32.57 -5.78
CA SER A 385 1.37 33.07 -6.99
C SER A 385 2.33 32.04 -7.60
N GLU A 386 2.98 31.20 -6.78
CA GLU A 386 3.81 30.11 -7.29
C GLU A 386 2.96 29.00 -7.89
N VAL A 387 1.84 28.61 -7.27
CA VAL A 387 0.92 27.61 -7.81
C VAL A 387 0.40 28.03 -9.19
N ASP A 388 -0.07 29.27 -9.35
CA ASP A 388 -0.55 29.75 -10.65
C ASP A 388 0.56 29.77 -11.70
N ARG A 389 1.79 30.19 -11.34
CA ARG A 389 2.97 30.12 -12.22
C ARG A 389 3.30 28.68 -12.61
N MET A 390 3.23 27.73 -11.67
CA MET A 390 3.55 26.33 -11.91
C MET A 390 2.52 25.64 -12.81
N LEU A 391 1.25 26.04 -12.74
CA LEU A 391 0.18 25.55 -13.63
C LEU A 391 0.26 26.13 -15.05
N GLU A 392 0.99 27.23 -15.25
CA GLU A 392 1.29 27.81 -16.57
C GLU A 392 2.55 27.19 -17.22
N ASP A 393 3.38 26.48 -16.46
CA ASP A 393 4.57 25.79 -16.95
C ASP A 393 4.19 24.51 -17.73
N PRO A 394 4.85 24.19 -18.87
CA PRO A 394 4.66 22.93 -19.59
C PRO A 394 4.74 21.68 -18.72
N ARG A 395 5.56 21.67 -17.66
CA ARG A 395 5.68 20.53 -16.73
C ARG A 395 4.38 20.24 -15.98
N SER A 396 3.42 21.17 -15.92
CA SER A 396 2.08 20.91 -15.36
C SER A 396 1.27 19.88 -16.16
N ASP A 397 1.73 19.51 -17.36
CA ASP A 397 1.04 18.52 -18.19
C ASP A 397 1.02 17.11 -17.56
N THR A 398 1.83 16.86 -16.52
CA THR A 398 1.79 15.63 -15.70
C THR A 398 0.48 15.43 -14.96
N LEU A 399 -0.28 16.49 -14.68
CA LEU A 399 -1.64 16.37 -14.14
C LEU A 399 -2.57 15.59 -15.10
N GLY A 400 -2.32 15.68 -16.41
CA GLY A 400 -3.00 14.90 -17.45
C GLY A 400 -2.32 13.57 -17.74
N THR A 401 -0.99 13.55 -17.95
CA THR A 401 -0.27 12.34 -18.36
C THR A 401 -0.01 11.34 -17.24
N THR A 402 -0.10 11.77 -15.97
CA THR A 402 0.19 10.96 -14.78
C THR A 402 -1.03 10.89 -13.86
N PHE A 403 -1.54 12.01 -13.32
CA PHE A 403 -2.68 11.98 -12.39
C PHE A 403 -3.97 11.51 -13.06
N ALA A 404 -4.46 12.22 -14.09
CA ALA A 404 -5.71 11.88 -14.76
C ALA A 404 -5.61 10.55 -15.51
N ALA A 405 -4.43 10.24 -16.05
CA ALA A 405 -4.09 8.93 -16.59
C ALA A 405 -4.40 7.81 -15.59
N GLN A 406 -3.79 7.86 -14.40
CA GLN A 406 -3.95 6.83 -13.37
C GLN A 406 -5.35 6.80 -12.77
N TRP A 407 -5.94 7.95 -12.45
CA TRP A 407 -7.30 8.03 -11.91
C TRP A 407 -8.32 7.41 -12.86
N LEU A 408 -8.27 7.75 -14.15
CA LEU A 408 -9.26 7.29 -15.13
C LEU A 408 -8.89 5.94 -15.78
N GLY A 409 -7.65 5.47 -15.61
CA GLY A 409 -7.14 4.16 -16.03
C GLY A 409 -6.56 4.10 -17.45
N PHE A 410 -6.40 5.24 -18.15
CA PHE A 410 -6.01 5.23 -19.57
C PHE A 410 -4.52 4.99 -19.84
N GLN A 411 -3.66 4.97 -18.81
CA GLN A 411 -2.26 4.54 -18.92
C GLN A 411 -2.11 3.07 -19.37
N HIS A 412 -3.15 2.26 -19.17
CA HIS A 412 -3.18 0.85 -19.58
C HIS A 412 -3.51 0.63 -21.07
N LEU A 413 -3.92 1.67 -21.81
CA LEU A 413 -4.15 1.58 -23.24
C LEU A 413 -2.84 1.30 -23.98
N GLY A 414 -2.84 0.40 -24.96
CA GLY A 414 -1.67 0.03 -25.77
C GLY A 414 -0.71 -0.95 -25.09
N SER A 415 -0.56 -0.89 -23.76
CA SER A 415 0.26 -1.80 -22.96
C SER A 415 -0.52 -3.05 -22.53
N ARG A 416 -1.64 -2.88 -21.81
CA ARG A 416 -2.51 -3.96 -21.32
C ARG A 416 -3.81 -4.08 -22.11
N VAL A 417 -4.34 -2.98 -22.62
CA VAL A 417 -5.58 -2.93 -23.43
C VAL A 417 -5.22 -2.64 -24.88
N ARG A 418 -5.11 -3.70 -25.70
CA ARG A 418 -4.73 -3.64 -27.11
C ARG A 418 -5.25 -4.85 -27.89
N LEU A 419 -5.51 -4.67 -29.19
CA LEU A 419 -5.72 -5.76 -30.15
C LEU A 419 -4.44 -6.05 -30.95
N ASP A 420 -4.21 -7.31 -31.33
CA ASP A 420 -3.03 -7.70 -32.13
C ASP A 420 -2.96 -6.85 -33.42
N PRO A 421 -1.90 -6.04 -33.63
CA PRO A 421 -1.76 -5.20 -34.82
C PRO A 421 -1.66 -5.96 -36.15
N THR A 422 -1.33 -7.25 -36.10
CA THR A 422 -1.26 -8.15 -37.27
C THR A 422 -2.64 -8.36 -37.87
N ASP A 423 -3.60 -8.72 -37.01
CA ASP A 423 -5.01 -8.93 -37.38
C ASP A 423 -5.79 -7.61 -37.42
N ASN A 424 -5.31 -6.59 -36.70
CA ASN A 424 -5.90 -5.26 -36.62
C ASN A 424 -4.90 -4.16 -37.05
N PRO A 425 -4.60 -3.99 -38.36
CA PRO A 425 -3.61 -3.02 -38.84
C PRO A 425 -3.89 -1.54 -38.53
N TRP A 426 -5.08 -1.24 -38.01
CA TRP A 426 -5.47 0.08 -37.52
C TRP A 426 -5.05 0.33 -36.07
N CYS A 427 -4.72 -0.72 -35.29
CA CYS A 427 -4.34 -0.64 -33.88
C CYS A 427 -2.82 -0.33 -33.74
N THR A 428 -2.42 0.77 -34.39
CA THR A 428 -1.05 1.30 -34.39
C THR A 428 -0.68 1.83 -33.01
N GLU A 429 0.61 1.83 -32.67
CA GLU A 429 1.05 2.46 -31.42
C GLU A 429 0.78 3.97 -31.43
N THR A 430 0.92 4.60 -32.61
CA THR A 430 0.65 6.03 -32.80
C THR A 430 -0.82 6.40 -32.55
N LEU A 431 -1.77 5.54 -32.93
CA LEU A 431 -3.19 5.76 -32.60
C LEU A 431 -3.47 5.54 -31.11
N MET A 432 -2.85 4.54 -30.47
CA MET A 432 -3.00 4.33 -29.02
C MET A 432 -2.41 5.50 -28.23
N GLN A 433 -1.22 6.00 -28.62
CA GLN A 433 -0.63 7.20 -28.06
C GLN A 433 -1.55 8.42 -28.28
N ALA A 434 -2.04 8.65 -29.49
CA ALA A 434 -2.93 9.77 -29.77
C ALA A 434 -4.23 9.75 -28.94
N MET A 435 -4.75 8.56 -28.58
CA MET A 435 -5.88 8.43 -27.65
C MET A 435 -5.51 8.77 -26.19
N ARG A 436 -4.29 8.40 -25.73
CA ARG A 436 -3.77 8.82 -24.42
C ARG A 436 -3.57 10.35 -24.40
N ASP A 437 -3.02 10.89 -25.48
CA ASP A 437 -2.78 12.33 -25.65
C ASP A 437 -4.08 13.15 -25.72
N GLU A 438 -5.15 12.62 -26.34
CA GLU A 438 -6.49 13.24 -26.29
C GLU A 438 -6.93 13.46 -24.84
N SER A 439 -6.90 12.41 -24.01
CA SER A 439 -7.34 12.48 -22.61
C SER A 439 -6.44 13.37 -21.76
N ALA A 440 -5.11 13.23 -21.88
CA ALA A 440 -4.16 14.04 -21.14
C ALA A 440 -4.28 15.53 -21.50
N SER A 441 -4.26 15.86 -22.81
CA SER A 441 -4.40 17.24 -23.28
C SER A 441 -5.76 17.84 -22.90
N PHE A 442 -6.82 17.04 -22.92
CA PHE A 442 -8.14 17.47 -22.48
C PHE A 442 -8.13 17.85 -21.00
N PHE A 443 -7.65 16.98 -20.11
CA PHE A 443 -7.58 17.28 -18.68
C PHE A 443 -6.68 18.50 -18.38
N ASN A 444 -5.51 18.58 -19.03
CA ASN A 444 -4.59 19.71 -18.90
C ASN A 444 -5.23 21.03 -19.36
N SER A 445 -6.09 21.02 -20.39
CA SER A 445 -6.82 22.21 -20.80
C SER A 445 -7.78 22.71 -19.72
N LEU A 446 -8.48 21.81 -19.02
CA LEU A 446 -9.43 22.18 -17.96
C LEU A 446 -8.71 22.87 -16.79
N VAL A 447 -7.54 22.34 -16.38
CA VAL A 447 -6.72 22.93 -15.31
C VAL A 447 -6.11 24.27 -15.75
N ARG A 448 -5.49 24.31 -16.94
CA ARG A 448 -4.80 25.52 -17.42
C ARG A 448 -5.76 26.68 -17.69
N GLU A 449 -6.92 26.42 -18.27
CA GLU A 449 -7.93 27.44 -18.57
C GLU A 449 -8.84 27.75 -17.36
N ASN A 450 -8.64 27.04 -16.23
CA ASN A 450 -9.44 27.13 -15.00
C ASN A 450 -10.95 26.92 -15.24
N GLU A 451 -11.27 25.91 -16.07
CA GLU A 451 -12.64 25.51 -16.39
C GLU A 451 -13.34 24.92 -15.15
N PRO A 452 -14.68 25.07 -15.04
CA PRO A 452 -15.46 24.40 -14.01
C PRO A 452 -15.53 22.90 -14.27
N LEU A 453 -15.62 22.10 -13.20
CA LEU A 453 -15.61 20.63 -13.21
C LEU A 453 -16.64 20.01 -14.17
N GLU A 454 -17.79 20.68 -14.36
CA GLU A 454 -18.81 20.34 -15.36
C GLU A 454 -18.22 20.02 -16.75
N ARG A 455 -17.22 20.81 -17.18
CA ARG A 455 -16.60 20.69 -18.51
C ARG A 455 -15.91 19.34 -18.71
N LEU A 456 -15.46 18.66 -17.65
CA LEU A 456 -14.97 17.28 -17.72
C LEU A 456 -16.00 16.32 -18.34
N ILE A 457 -17.29 16.60 -18.12
CA ILE A 457 -18.43 15.79 -18.54
C ILE A 457 -19.06 16.31 -19.83
N ASP A 458 -19.31 17.62 -19.91
CA ASP A 458 -20.18 18.19 -20.96
C ASP A 458 -19.45 18.84 -22.15
N ALA A 459 -18.13 19.05 -22.08
CA ALA A 459 -17.37 19.85 -23.04
C ALA A 459 -17.68 19.52 -24.51
N ASP A 460 -17.90 20.56 -25.30
CA ASP A 460 -18.24 20.49 -26.72
C ASP A 460 -17.01 20.54 -27.65
N TYR A 461 -15.82 20.25 -27.10
CA TYR A 461 -14.54 20.15 -27.78
C TYR A 461 -13.79 18.88 -27.36
N THR A 462 -12.77 18.50 -28.13
CA THR A 462 -11.79 17.47 -27.74
C THR A 462 -10.43 17.74 -28.40
N PHE A 463 -9.42 16.91 -28.13
CA PHE A 463 -8.06 17.06 -28.64
C PHE A 463 -7.71 15.98 -29.68
N LEU A 464 -7.36 16.38 -30.90
CA LEU A 464 -7.17 15.46 -32.04
C LEU A 464 -5.94 15.80 -32.88
N ASN A 465 -5.28 14.76 -33.38
CA ASN A 465 -4.41 14.83 -34.55
C ASN A 465 -5.11 14.20 -35.77
N GLU A 466 -4.45 14.15 -36.93
CA GLU A 466 -5.05 13.61 -38.15
C GLU A 466 -5.37 12.10 -38.07
N GLU A 467 -4.58 11.29 -37.38
CA GLU A 467 -4.81 9.84 -37.25
C GLU A 467 -6.06 9.56 -36.40
N LEU A 468 -6.16 10.19 -35.23
CA LEU A 468 -7.32 10.06 -34.34
C LEU A 468 -8.59 10.67 -34.95
N ALA A 469 -8.47 11.82 -35.65
CA ALA A 469 -9.60 12.40 -36.36
C ALA A 469 -10.14 11.48 -37.47
N LYS A 470 -9.28 10.78 -38.22
CA LYS A 470 -9.70 9.75 -39.18
C LYS A 470 -10.44 8.60 -38.50
N HIS A 471 -9.91 8.10 -37.38
CA HIS A 471 -10.54 7.03 -36.58
C HIS A 471 -11.93 7.43 -36.07
N TYR A 472 -12.12 8.67 -35.61
CA TYR A 472 -13.43 9.22 -35.23
C TYR A 472 -14.30 9.73 -36.38
N ARG A 473 -13.79 9.72 -37.62
CA ARG A 473 -14.44 10.23 -38.84
C ARG A 473 -14.73 11.74 -38.80
N ILE A 474 -13.92 12.49 -38.04
CA ILE A 474 -13.93 13.95 -37.96
C ILE A 474 -13.09 14.49 -39.12
N ARG A 475 -13.64 15.48 -39.85
CA ARG A 475 -13.02 16.05 -41.06
C ARG A 475 -12.32 17.37 -40.76
N PHE A 476 -11.34 17.72 -41.61
CA PHE A 476 -10.58 18.98 -41.59
C PHE A 476 -9.57 19.13 -40.43
N VAL A 477 -9.05 18.02 -39.90
CA VAL A 477 -7.88 17.97 -39.01
C VAL A 477 -6.72 17.36 -39.82
N HIS A 478 -5.54 17.97 -39.77
CA HIS A 478 -4.39 17.63 -40.63
C HIS A 478 -3.04 17.73 -39.89
N GLY A 479 -2.15 16.77 -40.11
CA GLY A 479 -0.85 16.66 -39.43
C GLY A 479 -0.88 15.90 -38.09
N GLU A 480 0.32 15.60 -37.59
CA GLU A 480 0.58 14.70 -36.44
C GLU A 480 0.32 15.36 -35.08
N GLU A 481 0.39 16.70 -35.01
CA GLU A 481 0.18 17.48 -33.78
C GLU A 481 -1.25 17.39 -33.24
N ILE A 482 -1.39 17.07 -31.95
CA ILE A 482 -2.64 17.13 -31.19
C ILE A 482 -3.08 18.60 -31.03
N ARG A 483 -4.37 18.89 -31.23
CA ARG A 483 -4.93 20.24 -31.03
C ARG A 483 -6.39 20.22 -30.59
N ARG A 484 -6.84 21.28 -29.92
CA ARG A 484 -8.25 21.49 -29.58
C ARG A 484 -9.10 21.61 -30.86
N VAL A 485 -10.18 20.84 -30.94
CA VAL A 485 -11.12 20.81 -32.05
C VAL A 485 -12.54 20.95 -31.52
N GLN A 486 -13.22 22.00 -31.97
CA GLN A 486 -14.65 22.21 -31.69
C GLN A 486 -15.49 21.13 -32.35
N LEU A 487 -16.34 20.45 -31.58
CA LEU A 487 -17.27 19.46 -32.07
C LEU A 487 -18.52 20.16 -32.65
N LYS A 488 -19.17 19.51 -33.62
CA LYS A 488 -20.30 20.08 -34.38
C LYS A 488 -21.65 19.46 -34.04
N ASP A 489 -21.62 18.42 -33.22
CA ASP A 489 -22.79 17.81 -32.61
C ASP A 489 -22.44 17.34 -31.19
N ASP A 490 -23.48 17.04 -30.42
CA ASP A 490 -23.44 16.56 -29.05
C ASP A 490 -22.98 15.10 -28.92
N LYS A 491 -22.58 14.45 -30.03
CA LYS A 491 -22.34 13.00 -30.14
C LYS A 491 -20.90 12.58 -29.84
N ARG A 492 -20.08 13.48 -29.31
CA ARG A 492 -18.77 13.27 -28.66
C ARG A 492 -18.50 14.49 -27.77
N GLY A 493 -17.46 14.47 -26.93
CA GLY A 493 -17.15 15.53 -25.96
C GLY A 493 -17.14 15.01 -24.53
N GLY A 494 -16.47 15.73 -23.62
CA GLY A 494 -16.14 15.25 -22.28
C GLY A 494 -15.39 13.91 -22.27
N ILE A 495 -15.17 13.36 -21.07
CA ILE A 495 -14.41 12.10 -20.89
C ILE A 495 -15.11 10.88 -21.52
N PHE A 496 -16.44 10.74 -21.39
CA PHE A 496 -17.18 9.57 -21.89
C PHE A 496 -17.20 9.44 -23.42
N GLY A 497 -16.80 10.50 -24.13
CA GLY A 497 -16.64 10.49 -25.59
C GLY A 497 -15.25 10.09 -26.07
N GLN A 498 -14.29 9.80 -25.20
CA GLN A 498 -12.87 9.57 -25.58
C GLN A 498 -12.58 8.09 -25.80
N GLY A 499 -11.76 7.78 -26.82
CA GLY A 499 -11.53 6.40 -27.26
C GLY A 499 -10.66 5.58 -26.30
N SER A 500 -9.74 6.24 -25.61
CA SER A 500 -8.95 5.70 -24.50
C SER A 500 -9.84 5.14 -23.40
N LEU A 501 -10.78 5.95 -22.91
CA LEU A 501 -11.69 5.60 -21.83
C LEU A 501 -12.73 4.55 -22.27
N LEU A 502 -13.25 4.68 -23.49
CA LEU A 502 -14.15 3.68 -24.07
C LEU A 502 -13.49 2.31 -24.33
N ALA A 503 -12.15 2.25 -24.37
CA ALA A 503 -11.35 1.04 -24.48
C ALA A 503 -11.01 0.41 -23.12
N VAL A 504 -10.50 1.17 -22.15
CA VAL A 504 -10.21 0.61 -20.81
C VAL A 504 -11.47 0.22 -20.02
N THR A 505 -12.65 0.68 -20.47
CA THR A 505 -13.97 0.26 -19.97
C THR A 505 -14.63 -0.83 -20.82
N SER A 506 -13.88 -1.56 -21.64
CA SER A 506 -14.39 -2.63 -22.51
C SER A 506 -13.39 -3.77 -22.64
N PHE A 507 -13.82 -4.89 -23.20
CA PHE A 507 -12.90 -5.95 -23.57
C PHE A 507 -12.21 -5.61 -24.90
N PRO A 508 -10.97 -6.10 -25.17
CA PRO A 508 -10.27 -5.81 -26.42
C PRO A 508 -11.03 -6.22 -27.68
N ASP A 509 -11.91 -7.22 -27.58
CA ASP A 509 -12.76 -7.75 -28.67
C ASP A 509 -14.18 -7.17 -28.70
N ARG A 510 -14.77 -6.77 -27.55
CA ARG A 510 -16.19 -6.40 -27.45
C ARG A 510 -16.52 -5.34 -26.40
N THR A 511 -17.64 -4.64 -26.60
CA THR A 511 -18.16 -3.64 -25.63
C THR A 511 -18.80 -4.32 -24.42
N SER A 512 -18.78 -3.66 -23.27
CA SER A 512 -19.46 -4.13 -22.05
C SER A 512 -20.16 -2.99 -21.31
N PRO A 513 -21.50 -2.87 -21.39
CA PRO A 513 -22.28 -1.91 -20.61
C PRO A 513 -22.05 -2.05 -19.11
N VAL A 514 -21.92 -3.28 -18.60
CA VAL A 514 -21.71 -3.54 -17.17
C VAL A 514 -20.39 -2.97 -16.69
N VAL A 515 -19.29 -3.17 -17.44
CA VAL A 515 -17.97 -2.61 -17.11
C VAL A 515 -17.98 -1.09 -17.24
N ARG A 516 -18.61 -0.54 -18.29
CA ARG A 516 -18.78 0.91 -18.48
C ARG A 516 -19.54 1.56 -17.32
N GLY A 517 -20.70 1.01 -16.94
CA GLY A 517 -21.52 1.52 -15.85
C GLY A 517 -20.82 1.41 -14.49
N LYS A 518 -20.17 0.28 -14.21
CA LYS A 518 -19.37 0.10 -13.00
C LYS A 518 -18.22 1.11 -12.91
N TRP A 519 -17.53 1.39 -14.01
CA TRP A 519 -16.45 2.39 -14.04
C TRP A 519 -16.98 3.82 -13.82
N ILE A 520 -18.13 4.20 -14.39
CA ILE A 520 -18.75 5.51 -14.10
C ILE A 520 -19.04 5.64 -12.60
N LEU A 521 -19.67 4.63 -12.00
CA LEU A 521 -20.04 4.63 -10.59
C LEU A 521 -18.80 4.63 -9.66
N ALA A 522 -17.85 3.71 -9.86
CA ALA A 522 -16.71 3.54 -8.98
C ALA A 522 -15.59 4.56 -9.20
N THR A 523 -15.23 4.83 -10.46
CA THR A 523 -14.06 5.66 -10.80
C THR A 523 -14.40 7.14 -10.86
N VAL A 524 -15.51 7.49 -11.53
CA VAL A 524 -15.88 8.89 -11.80
C VAL A 524 -16.71 9.51 -10.67
N LEU A 525 -17.63 8.75 -10.08
CA LEU A 525 -18.52 9.25 -9.01
C LEU A 525 -18.14 8.82 -7.59
N GLY A 526 -17.23 7.86 -7.42
CA GLY A 526 -16.84 7.38 -6.08
C GLY A 526 -17.95 6.62 -5.32
N THR A 527 -19.02 6.22 -6.01
CA THR A 527 -20.14 5.43 -5.47
C THR A 527 -20.14 4.02 -6.10
N PRO A 528 -19.15 3.17 -5.80
CA PRO A 528 -19.04 1.86 -6.42
C PRO A 528 -20.27 0.99 -6.13
N PRO A 529 -20.76 0.19 -7.09
CA PRO A 529 -21.79 -0.80 -6.78
C PRO A 529 -21.23 -1.89 -5.85
N PRO A 530 -22.09 -2.55 -5.04
CA PRO A 530 -21.67 -3.67 -4.21
C PRO A 530 -21.09 -4.82 -5.06
N PRO A 531 -20.26 -5.71 -4.47
CA PRO A 531 -19.75 -6.87 -5.17
C PRO A 531 -20.90 -7.79 -5.58
N PRO A 532 -20.75 -8.57 -6.67
CA PRO A 532 -21.76 -9.51 -7.10
C PRO A 532 -21.95 -10.61 -6.03
N PRO A 533 -23.18 -11.15 -5.86
CA PRO A 533 -23.41 -12.27 -4.96
C PRO A 533 -22.62 -13.52 -5.41
N PRO A 534 -22.24 -14.43 -4.49
CA PRO A 534 -21.35 -15.56 -4.79
C PRO A 534 -21.81 -16.47 -5.95
N ASN A 535 -23.13 -16.53 -6.20
CA ASN A 535 -23.75 -17.37 -7.23
C ASN A 535 -24.14 -16.61 -8.52
N ALA A 536 -23.72 -15.35 -8.72
CA ALA A 536 -24.15 -14.51 -9.85
C ALA A 536 -23.87 -15.12 -11.25
N GLY A 537 -22.86 -16.01 -11.34
CA GLY A 537 -22.41 -16.61 -12.59
C GLY A 537 -21.72 -15.61 -13.52
N GLN A 538 -21.14 -16.12 -14.60
CA GLN A 538 -20.81 -15.27 -15.76
C GLN A 538 -21.92 -15.43 -16.79
N LEU A 539 -22.31 -14.32 -17.43
CA LEU A 539 -23.11 -14.36 -18.66
C LEU A 539 -22.20 -14.84 -19.80
N ASP A 540 -21.91 -16.14 -19.84
CA ASP A 540 -21.17 -16.76 -20.93
C ASP A 540 -21.99 -16.65 -22.22
N GLU A 541 -21.57 -15.75 -23.11
CA GLU A 541 -22.21 -15.58 -24.42
C GLU A 541 -22.00 -16.80 -25.35
N ASN A 542 -21.18 -17.76 -24.90
CA ASN A 542 -20.71 -18.95 -25.62
C ASN A 542 -21.05 -20.28 -24.92
N GLU A 543 -22.15 -20.38 -24.15
CA GLU A 543 -22.67 -21.70 -23.76
C GLU A 543 -23.01 -22.52 -25.03
N GLU A 544 -22.23 -23.57 -25.32
CA GLU A 544 -22.47 -24.49 -26.43
C GLU A 544 -23.76 -25.30 -26.19
N GLY A 545 -24.90 -24.76 -26.62
CA GLY A 545 -26.16 -25.49 -26.59
C GLY A 545 -27.45 -24.68 -26.79
N ASP A 546 -27.43 -23.35 -26.63
CA ASP A 546 -28.67 -22.54 -26.58
C ASP A 546 -28.75 -21.52 -27.75
N GLU A 547 -29.06 -22.02 -28.95
CA GLU A 547 -29.14 -21.23 -30.20
C GLU A 547 -30.09 -20.02 -30.11
N GLU A 548 -31.13 -20.07 -29.26
CA GLU A 548 -32.05 -18.94 -29.07
C GLU A 548 -31.41 -17.76 -28.32
N ARG A 549 -30.53 -18.01 -27.35
CA ARG A 549 -29.85 -16.95 -26.57
C ARG A 549 -28.80 -16.20 -27.39
N GLN A 550 -28.23 -16.83 -28.41
CA GLN A 550 -27.24 -16.21 -29.31
C GLN A 550 -27.88 -15.15 -30.24
N ILE A 551 -29.19 -15.20 -30.46
CA ILE A 551 -29.93 -14.27 -31.33
C ILE A 551 -30.36 -13.00 -30.58
N LEU A 552 -30.35 -13.01 -29.24
CA LEU A 552 -30.77 -11.87 -28.41
C LEU A 552 -29.78 -10.70 -28.45
N SER A 553 -30.30 -9.48 -28.45
CA SER A 553 -29.50 -8.28 -28.23
C SER A 553 -28.91 -8.25 -26.81
N LEU A 554 -27.79 -7.54 -26.65
CA LEU A 554 -27.13 -7.41 -25.34
C LEU A 554 -28.06 -6.82 -24.27
N ARG A 555 -28.99 -5.95 -24.68
CA ARG A 555 -30.03 -5.40 -23.80
C ARG A 555 -31.05 -6.46 -23.37
N GLU A 556 -31.45 -7.37 -24.25
CA GLU A 556 -32.35 -8.47 -23.91
C GLU A 556 -31.66 -9.50 -23.00
N LYS A 557 -30.38 -9.81 -23.24
CA LYS A 557 -29.55 -10.63 -22.34
C LYS A 557 -29.47 -10.03 -20.93
N LEU A 558 -29.16 -8.73 -20.83
CA LEU A 558 -29.12 -8.00 -19.55
C LEU A 558 -30.51 -7.91 -18.89
N ALA A 559 -31.59 -7.73 -19.65
CA ALA A 559 -32.96 -7.73 -19.12
C ALA A 559 -33.37 -9.10 -18.56
N ILE A 560 -32.91 -10.20 -19.16
CA ILE A 560 -33.10 -11.55 -18.62
C ILE A 560 -32.29 -11.71 -17.33
N HIS A 561 -31.04 -11.26 -17.28
CA HIS A 561 -30.24 -11.31 -16.05
C HIS A 561 -30.88 -10.48 -14.90
N ARG A 562 -31.33 -9.26 -15.20
CA ARG A 562 -32.09 -8.37 -14.30
C ARG A 562 -33.46 -8.88 -13.89
N SER A 563 -33.98 -9.94 -14.50
CA SER A 563 -35.26 -10.54 -14.08
C SER A 563 -35.17 -11.22 -12.71
N GLN A 564 -33.95 -11.52 -12.24
CA GLN A 564 -33.67 -11.95 -10.88
C GLN A 564 -33.62 -10.73 -9.95
N ALA A 565 -34.39 -10.76 -8.86
CA ALA A 565 -34.48 -9.64 -7.91
C ALA A 565 -33.11 -9.24 -7.33
N GLU A 566 -32.27 -10.22 -7.02
CA GLU A 566 -30.90 -10.05 -6.53
C GLU A 566 -30.00 -9.27 -7.50
N CYS A 567 -30.10 -9.55 -8.81
CA CYS A 567 -29.31 -8.88 -9.83
C CYS A 567 -29.87 -7.48 -10.17
N SER A 568 -31.19 -7.30 -10.08
CA SER A 568 -31.86 -6.03 -10.42
C SER A 568 -31.35 -4.84 -9.60
N ILE A 569 -31.13 -5.03 -8.30
CA ILE A 569 -30.72 -3.99 -7.34
C ILE A 569 -29.50 -3.20 -7.83
N CYS A 570 -28.48 -3.90 -8.32
CA CYS A 570 -27.22 -3.30 -8.79
C CYS A 570 -27.31 -2.87 -10.26
N HIS A 571 -27.88 -3.73 -11.11
CA HIS A 571 -27.95 -3.49 -12.55
C HIS A 571 -28.94 -2.37 -12.94
N ASP A 572 -29.90 -2.03 -12.08
CA ASP A 572 -30.76 -0.85 -12.22
C ASP A 572 -29.98 0.47 -12.12
N GLN A 573 -28.79 0.48 -11.50
CA GLN A 573 -27.86 1.62 -11.53
C GLN A 573 -26.79 1.47 -12.62
N ILE A 574 -26.20 0.28 -12.76
CA ILE A 574 -25.06 0.03 -13.66
C ILE A 574 -25.48 0.11 -15.14
N ASP A 575 -26.48 -0.68 -15.55
CA ASP A 575 -26.77 -0.88 -16.97
C ASP A 575 -27.25 0.39 -17.69
N PRO A 576 -28.13 1.24 -17.13
CA PRO A 576 -28.55 2.49 -17.78
C PRO A 576 -27.36 3.39 -18.17
N LEU A 577 -26.36 3.49 -17.29
CA LEU A 577 -25.17 4.32 -17.51
C LEU A 577 -24.33 3.74 -18.65
N GLY A 578 -24.06 2.43 -18.62
CA GLY A 578 -23.29 1.75 -19.66
C GLY A 578 -23.97 1.70 -21.03
N LEU A 579 -25.28 1.39 -21.07
CA LEU A 579 -26.07 1.28 -22.30
C LEU A 579 -26.13 2.60 -23.08
N SER A 580 -26.09 3.74 -22.38
CA SER A 580 -26.05 5.07 -23.02
C SER A 580 -24.81 5.29 -23.91
N LEU A 581 -23.74 4.52 -23.70
CA LEU A 581 -22.48 4.56 -24.46
C LEU A 581 -22.40 3.52 -25.59
N GLU A 582 -23.38 2.63 -25.76
CA GLU A 582 -23.32 1.55 -26.76
C GLU A 582 -23.38 2.04 -28.22
N HIS A 583 -23.54 3.33 -28.44
CA HIS A 583 -23.29 3.99 -29.72
C HIS A 583 -21.81 4.11 -30.11
N TYR A 584 -20.88 3.74 -29.22
CA TYR A 584 -19.46 3.58 -29.52
C TYR A 584 -19.05 2.10 -29.48
N ASP A 585 -18.13 1.71 -30.37
CA ASP A 585 -17.38 0.46 -30.24
C ASP A 585 -16.41 0.53 -29.03
N ASN A 586 -15.67 -0.55 -28.83
CA ASN A 586 -14.68 -0.72 -27.77
C ASN A 586 -13.38 0.08 -27.99
N PHE A 587 -13.24 0.85 -29.08
CA PHE A 587 -12.15 1.82 -29.25
C PHE A 587 -12.67 3.22 -29.60
N GLY A 588 -13.93 3.50 -29.22
CA GLY A 588 -14.55 4.82 -29.33
C GLY A 588 -15.00 5.24 -30.73
N ARG A 589 -15.06 4.37 -31.75
CA ARG A 589 -15.69 4.70 -33.04
C ARG A 589 -17.21 4.67 -32.91
N ARG A 590 -17.90 5.62 -33.56
CA ARG A 590 -19.36 5.60 -33.58
C ARG A 590 -19.93 4.52 -34.51
N ARG A 591 -20.84 3.70 -33.97
CA ARG A 591 -21.64 2.68 -34.67
C ARG A 591 -23.13 3.06 -34.68
N ARG A 592 -23.89 2.42 -35.58
CA ARG A 592 -25.36 2.60 -35.74
C ARG A 592 -26.17 1.34 -35.38
N SER A 593 -25.50 0.19 -35.33
CA SER A 593 -26.03 -1.13 -35.01
C SER A 593 -24.90 -1.96 -34.41
N THR A 594 -25.25 -3.02 -33.69
CA THR A 594 -24.36 -4.13 -33.31
C THR A 594 -24.52 -5.29 -34.30
N GLU A 595 -23.77 -6.36 -34.13
CA GLU A 595 -23.98 -7.62 -34.87
C GLU A 595 -25.36 -8.23 -34.54
N SER A 596 -25.84 -8.02 -33.30
CA SER A 596 -27.15 -8.41 -32.79
C SER A 596 -28.31 -7.43 -33.11
N GLY A 597 -28.08 -6.37 -33.90
CA GLY A 597 -29.15 -5.52 -34.43
C GLY A 597 -29.12 -4.05 -34.01
N SER A 598 -30.30 -3.46 -33.75
CA SER A 598 -30.44 -2.04 -33.42
C SER A 598 -30.02 -1.73 -31.97
N ILE A 599 -29.30 -0.63 -31.78
CA ILE A 599 -28.87 -0.17 -30.45
C ILE A 599 -30.05 0.53 -29.75
N ASP A 600 -30.39 0.09 -28.54
CA ASP A 600 -31.25 0.80 -27.60
C ASP A 600 -30.44 1.25 -26.37
N SER A 601 -30.08 2.53 -26.41
CA SER A 601 -29.29 3.30 -25.45
C SER A 601 -30.13 4.01 -24.39
N THR A 602 -31.43 3.70 -24.27
CA THR A 602 -32.31 4.32 -23.28
C THR A 602 -32.05 3.75 -21.88
N GLY A 603 -31.98 4.63 -20.88
CA GLY A 603 -31.74 4.30 -19.49
C GLY A 603 -32.78 4.94 -18.56
N GLN A 604 -33.02 4.28 -17.42
CA GLN A 604 -33.79 4.82 -16.32
C GLN A 604 -33.06 4.51 -15.01
N LEU A 605 -32.74 5.53 -14.21
CA LEU A 605 -32.17 5.36 -12.87
C LEU A 605 -33.26 5.01 -11.84
N PRO A 606 -32.89 4.47 -10.66
CA PRO A 606 -33.86 4.13 -9.59
C PRO A 606 -34.73 5.31 -9.14
N ASN A 607 -34.21 6.54 -9.20
CA ASN A 607 -34.96 7.78 -8.92
C ASN A 607 -36.00 8.16 -9.99
N GLY A 608 -36.27 7.27 -10.95
CA GLY A 608 -37.21 7.51 -12.05
C GLY A 608 -36.64 8.35 -13.21
N THR A 609 -35.44 8.93 -13.09
CA THR A 609 -34.85 9.77 -14.14
C THR A 609 -34.60 8.96 -15.40
N LYS A 610 -35.22 9.38 -16.51
CA LYS A 610 -35.09 8.76 -17.83
C LYS A 610 -34.15 9.58 -18.70
N PHE A 611 -33.21 8.89 -19.34
CA PHE A 611 -32.25 9.49 -20.26
C PHE A 611 -31.97 8.54 -21.43
N ALA A 612 -31.32 9.05 -22.46
CA ALA A 612 -30.88 8.26 -23.60
C ALA A 612 -29.61 8.88 -24.17
N ASP A 613 -28.73 8.03 -24.69
CA ASP A 613 -27.45 8.41 -25.29
C ASP A 613 -26.51 9.19 -24.34
N LEU A 614 -25.31 9.47 -24.84
CA LEU A 614 -24.32 10.29 -24.15
C LEU A 614 -24.85 11.70 -23.72
N PRO A 615 -25.60 12.46 -24.55
CA PRO A 615 -26.17 13.74 -24.12
C PRO A 615 -27.15 13.62 -22.93
N GLY A 616 -27.83 12.48 -22.80
CA GLY A 616 -28.66 12.18 -21.63
C GLY A 616 -27.81 11.87 -20.41
N LEU A 617 -26.82 10.98 -20.54
CA LEU A 617 -25.91 10.60 -19.45
C LEU A 617 -25.20 11.82 -18.84
N ARG A 618 -24.62 12.68 -19.68
CA ARG A 618 -23.93 13.90 -19.23
C ARG A 618 -24.83 14.78 -18.39
N ARG A 619 -26.05 15.02 -18.87
CA ARG A 619 -27.04 15.86 -18.20
C ARG A 619 -27.38 15.29 -16.82
N VAL A 620 -27.61 13.98 -16.73
CA VAL A 620 -27.89 13.31 -15.45
C VAL A 620 -26.74 13.47 -14.47
N ILE A 621 -25.49 13.36 -14.91
CA ILE A 621 -24.33 13.55 -14.04
C ILE A 621 -24.19 15.01 -13.60
N VAL A 622 -24.32 15.96 -14.52
CA VAL A 622 -24.21 17.40 -14.22
C VAL A 622 -25.36 17.92 -13.35
N GLU A 623 -26.61 17.56 -13.66
CA GLU A 623 -27.79 18.08 -12.96
C GLU A 623 -28.12 17.35 -11.64
N GLN A 624 -27.61 16.12 -11.43
CA GLN A 624 -28.01 15.29 -10.28
C GLN A 624 -26.87 14.65 -9.49
N ARG A 625 -25.62 14.61 -10.00
CA ARG A 625 -24.49 13.89 -9.38
C ARG A 625 -23.19 14.73 -9.34
N MET A 626 -23.31 16.07 -9.35
CA MET A 626 -22.14 16.97 -9.33
C MET A 626 -21.34 16.84 -8.03
N ASP A 627 -22.02 16.70 -6.89
CA ASP A 627 -21.36 16.62 -5.59
C ASP A 627 -20.54 15.33 -5.43
N ASP A 628 -21.02 14.20 -5.96
CA ASP A 628 -20.27 12.95 -6.04
C ASP A 628 -19.01 13.11 -6.91
N LEU A 629 -19.14 13.75 -8.07
CA LEU A 629 -18.02 14.03 -8.97
C LEU A 629 -17.00 14.97 -8.31
N ALA A 630 -17.46 16.01 -7.62
CA ALA A 630 -16.63 16.97 -6.90
C ALA A 630 -15.91 16.32 -5.71
N ARG A 631 -16.61 15.48 -4.94
CA ARG A 631 -16.04 14.68 -3.86
C ARG A 631 -15.00 13.70 -4.36
N GLN A 632 -15.28 12.97 -5.43
CA GLN A 632 -14.37 11.97 -5.98
C GLN A 632 -13.08 12.60 -6.54
N ILE A 633 -13.17 13.68 -7.34
CA ILE A 633 -11.96 14.35 -7.84
C ILE A 633 -11.14 14.96 -6.68
N THR A 634 -11.81 15.51 -5.66
CA THR A 634 -11.13 16.08 -4.49
C THR A 634 -10.38 15.01 -3.70
N LEU A 635 -11.03 13.89 -3.39
CA LEU A 635 -10.42 12.75 -2.70
C LEU A 635 -9.22 12.22 -3.50
N LYS A 636 -9.39 12.00 -4.81
CA LYS A 636 -8.33 11.46 -5.66
C LYS A 636 -7.16 12.42 -5.83
N MET A 637 -7.41 13.71 -6.04
CA MET A 637 -6.35 14.71 -6.17
C MET A 637 -5.63 14.97 -4.85
N LEU A 638 -6.33 14.94 -3.71
CA LEU A 638 -5.69 15.03 -2.39
C LEU A 638 -4.83 13.79 -2.10
N SER A 639 -5.31 12.58 -2.41
CA SER A 639 -4.51 11.35 -2.28
C SER A 639 -3.22 11.42 -3.10
N TYR A 640 -3.30 11.86 -4.36
CA TYR A 640 -2.15 12.02 -5.24
C TYR A 640 -1.18 13.11 -4.74
N ALA A 641 -1.70 14.24 -4.26
CA ALA A 641 -0.89 15.34 -3.71
C ALA A 641 -0.13 14.96 -2.44
N LEU A 642 -0.71 14.09 -1.60
CA LEU A 642 -0.12 13.62 -0.34
C LEU A 642 0.67 12.31 -0.47
N GLY A 643 0.63 11.63 -1.62
CA GLY A 643 1.26 10.31 -1.81
C GLY A 643 0.72 9.23 -0.85
N ARG A 644 -0.55 9.32 -0.41
CA ARG A 644 -1.16 8.36 0.52
C ARG A 644 -2.68 8.24 0.36
N GLN A 645 -3.25 7.21 0.98
CA GLN A 645 -4.70 7.10 1.14
C GLN A 645 -5.25 8.19 2.07
N ILE A 646 -6.49 8.62 1.81
CA ILE A 646 -7.26 9.52 2.68
C ILE A 646 -7.96 8.68 3.75
N GLU A 647 -7.78 9.08 5.00
CA GLU A 647 -8.27 8.39 6.19
C GLU A 647 -9.39 9.17 6.88
N TYR A 648 -10.06 8.57 7.87
CA TYR A 648 -11.16 9.21 8.61
C TYR A 648 -10.81 10.57 9.23
N TYR A 649 -9.54 10.79 9.59
CA TYR A 649 -9.05 12.03 10.20
C TYR A 649 -8.78 13.16 9.19
N ASP A 650 -8.78 12.86 7.89
CA ASP A 650 -8.65 13.83 6.82
C ASP A 650 -9.99 14.45 6.42
N GLU A 651 -11.13 13.85 6.82
CA GLU A 651 -12.48 14.24 6.37
C GLU A 651 -12.80 15.72 6.67
N ALA A 652 -12.34 16.27 7.79
CA ALA A 652 -12.44 17.70 8.09
C ALA A 652 -11.78 18.56 6.99
N SER A 653 -10.56 18.21 6.60
CA SER A 653 -9.83 18.92 5.53
C SER A 653 -10.45 18.66 4.15
N LEU A 654 -11.03 17.48 3.92
CA LEU A 654 -11.77 17.17 2.70
C LEU A 654 -13.03 18.04 2.57
N GLN A 655 -13.78 18.23 3.66
CA GLN A 655 -14.95 19.11 3.72
C GLN A 655 -14.56 20.59 3.53
N GLU A 656 -13.48 21.06 4.18
CA GLU A 656 -12.94 22.41 3.97
C GLU A 656 -12.55 22.68 2.51
N ILE A 657 -11.93 21.70 1.83
CA ILE A 657 -11.56 21.80 0.42
C ILE A 657 -12.80 21.81 -0.47
N LEU A 658 -13.76 20.90 -0.23
CA LEU A 658 -15.00 20.82 -1.00
C LEU A 658 -15.81 22.11 -0.92
N HIS A 659 -15.93 22.69 0.27
CA HIS A 659 -16.64 23.96 0.45
C HIS A 659 -15.96 25.12 -0.29
N GLN A 660 -14.62 25.18 -0.29
CA GLN A 660 -13.88 26.18 -1.09
C GLN A 660 -14.03 25.95 -2.60
N PHE A 661 -14.12 24.69 -3.03
CA PHE A 661 -14.28 24.30 -4.43
C PHE A 661 -15.69 24.65 -4.96
N GLU A 662 -16.74 24.39 -4.16
CA GLU A 662 -18.12 24.80 -4.42
C GLU A 662 -18.26 26.34 -4.46
N GLN A 663 -17.67 27.06 -3.50
CA GLN A 663 -17.71 28.54 -3.43
C GLN A 663 -17.17 29.24 -4.68
N ASP A 664 -16.26 28.61 -5.43
CA ASP A 664 -15.70 29.11 -6.68
C ASP A 664 -16.16 28.31 -7.91
N ASP A 665 -17.43 27.88 -7.93
CA ASP A 665 -18.10 27.32 -9.11
C ASP A 665 -17.41 26.05 -9.65
N TYR A 666 -16.88 25.23 -8.74
CA TYR A 666 -16.13 24.00 -8.99
C TYR A 666 -14.96 24.17 -9.99
N ARG A 667 -14.23 25.29 -9.92
CA ARG A 667 -13.07 25.58 -10.78
C ARG A 667 -11.81 24.80 -10.41
N LEU A 668 -11.19 24.12 -11.39
CA LEU A 668 -10.11 23.16 -11.13
C LEU A 668 -8.84 23.77 -10.50
N ARG A 669 -8.47 25.03 -10.81
CA ARG A 669 -7.34 25.66 -10.10
C ARG A 669 -7.69 25.90 -8.64
N SER A 670 -8.95 26.20 -8.33
CA SER A 670 -9.40 26.50 -6.97
C SER A 670 -9.39 25.26 -6.08
N LEU A 671 -9.67 24.07 -6.64
CA LEU A 671 -9.38 22.78 -6.00
C LEU A 671 -7.89 22.63 -5.66
N ILE A 672 -6.99 22.86 -6.62
CA ILE A 672 -5.52 22.77 -6.42
C ILE A 672 -5.07 23.77 -5.34
N HIS A 673 -5.54 25.01 -5.42
CA HIS A 673 -5.27 26.06 -4.43
C HIS A 673 -5.79 25.73 -3.03
N ALA A 674 -6.90 25.02 -2.90
CA ALA A 674 -7.42 24.56 -1.61
C ALA A 674 -6.62 23.37 -1.06
N ILE A 675 -6.24 22.41 -1.91
CA ILE A 675 -5.38 21.26 -1.54
C ILE A 675 -4.03 21.73 -0.99
N VAL A 676 -3.31 22.62 -1.69
CA VAL A 676 -1.98 23.09 -1.24
C VAL A 676 -2.02 23.96 0.01
N LYS A 677 -3.18 24.57 0.32
CA LYS A 677 -3.41 25.33 1.56
C LYS A 677 -3.89 24.42 2.70
N SER A 678 -4.36 23.21 2.40
CA SER A 678 -4.93 22.30 3.39
C SER A 678 -3.94 21.89 4.48
N TYR A 679 -4.49 21.58 5.63
CA TYR A 679 -3.74 21.13 6.80
C TYR A 679 -2.85 19.89 6.54
N PRO A 680 -3.33 18.76 5.98
CA PRO A 680 -2.46 17.60 5.70
C PRO A 680 -1.38 17.89 4.64
N PHE A 681 -1.55 18.89 3.78
CA PHE A 681 -0.51 19.27 2.81
C PHE A 681 0.60 20.13 3.44
N GLN A 682 0.27 20.98 4.43
CA GLN A 682 1.22 21.89 5.09
C GLN A 682 1.81 21.39 6.41
N TYR A 683 1.22 20.36 7.03
CA TYR A 683 1.65 19.80 8.31
C TYR A 683 1.99 18.32 8.17
N LYS A 684 2.75 17.81 9.13
CA LYS A 684 3.11 16.39 9.23
C LYS A 684 3.06 15.91 10.67
N ARG A 685 2.65 14.66 10.87
CA ARG A 685 2.70 13.98 12.16
C ARG A 685 3.85 12.98 12.19
N LEU A 686 4.55 12.92 13.32
CA LEU A 686 5.40 11.78 13.67
C LEU A 686 4.50 10.61 14.09
N GLY A 687 4.36 9.62 13.21
CA GLY A 687 3.73 8.35 13.53
C GLY A 687 4.71 7.36 14.12
N ALA A 688 4.23 6.56 15.08
CA ALA A 688 4.81 5.29 15.47
C ALA A 688 3.63 4.37 15.85
N SER A 689 3.48 3.25 15.15
CA SER A 689 2.36 2.32 15.33
C SER A 689 2.85 1.01 15.95
N LEU A 690 2.48 0.77 17.21
CA LEU A 690 2.80 -0.48 17.89
C LEU A 690 1.61 -1.45 17.86
N ALA A 691 1.75 -2.52 17.09
CA ALA A 691 0.83 -3.65 17.14
C ALA A 691 0.88 -4.29 18.55
N LEU A 692 -0.29 -4.59 19.12
CA LEU A 692 -0.39 -5.13 20.47
C LEU A 692 -0.37 -6.66 20.44
N PRO A 693 0.24 -7.34 21.43
CA PRO A 693 0.07 -8.77 21.57
C PRO A 693 -1.38 -9.08 21.95
N LEU A 694 -1.92 -10.22 21.46
CA LEU A 694 -3.30 -10.66 21.74
C LEU A 694 -3.63 -10.58 23.24
N LEU A 695 -4.61 -9.76 23.61
CA LEU A 695 -5.03 -9.56 25.00
C LEU A 695 -6.26 -10.42 25.34
N GLU A 696 -6.45 -10.79 26.60
CA GLU A 696 -7.67 -11.46 27.08
C GLU A 696 -8.92 -10.63 26.76
N VAL A 697 -8.83 -9.29 26.84
CA VAL A 697 -9.93 -8.39 26.42
C VAL A 697 -10.26 -8.47 24.91
N MET A 698 -9.32 -8.93 24.07
CA MET A 698 -9.54 -9.19 22.65
C MET A 698 -10.07 -10.62 22.39
N ASP A 699 -10.03 -11.50 23.40
CA ASP A 699 -10.49 -12.89 23.39
C ASP A 699 -11.85 -13.04 24.15
N ALA A 700 -12.37 -11.92 24.67
CA ALA A 700 -13.45 -11.88 25.66
C ALA A 700 -14.87 -12.06 25.10
N GLU A 701 -15.05 -12.20 23.78
CA GLU A 701 -16.34 -12.58 23.19
C GLU A 701 -16.61 -14.09 23.27
N ALA A 702 -15.59 -14.91 23.52
CA ALA A 702 -15.71 -16.37 23.51
C ALA A 702 -16.46 -16.94 24.73
N GLY A 703 -17.80 -16.84 24.71
CA GLY A 703 -18.68 -17.76 25.43
C GLY A 703 -18.56 -19.22 24.94
N GLN A 704 -17.83 -19.45 23.84
CA GLN A 704 -17.67 -20.73 23.14
C GLN A 704 -16.23 -21.27 23.19
N GLY A 705 -15.83 -21.90 24.29
CA GLY A 705 -14.62 -22.73 24.35
C GLY A 705 -13.29 -21.97 24.19
N PRO A 706 -12.17 -22.68 24.00
CA PRO A 706 -10.88 -22.04 23.71
C PRO A 706 -10.84 -21.57 22.25
N SER A 707 -10.43 -20.31 22.03
CA SER A 707 -10.30 -19.70 20.71
C SER A 707 -9.36 -20.49 19.78
N LYS A 708 -9.67 -20.47 18.48
CA LYS A 708 -8.89 -21.17 17.45
C LYS A 708 -7.51 -20.51 17.34
N PRO A 709 -6.40 -21.25 17.54
CA PRO A 709 -5.08 -20.64 17.62
C PRO A 709 -4.65 -19.98 16.30
N THR A 710 -4.23 -18.71 16.35
CA THR A 710 -3.72 -17.95 15.20
C THR A 710 -2.43 -18.58 14.68
N PRO A 711 -2.44 -19.23 13.51
CA PRO A 711 -1.32 -20.04 13.07
C PRO A 711 -0.24 -19.16 12.43
N ARG A 712 1.02 -19.44 12.74
CA ARG A 712 2.18 -18.67 12.24
C ARG A 712 3.18 -19.60 11.56
N LEU A 713 3.86 -19.10 10.53
CA LEU A 713 4.71 -19.89 9.65
C LEU A 713 6.12 -19.30 9.54
N ALA A 714 7.16 -20.10 9.79
CA ALA A 714 8.54 -19.68 9.56
C ALA A 714 9.36 -20.70 8.75
N PHE A 715 10.22 -20.19 7.86
CA PHE A 715 11.21 -20.96 7.12
C PHE A 715 12.62 -20.55 7.53
N ILE A 716 13.37 -21.45 8.15
CA ILE A 716 14.73 -21.20 8.65
C ILE A 716 15.72 -21.99 7.79
N TYR A 717 16.44 -21.31 6.91
CA TYR A 717 17.38 -21.94 5.99
C TYR A 717 18.81 -21.92 6.55
N PHE A 718 19.53 -23.03 6.42
CA PHE A 718 20.98 -23.10 6.63
C PHE A 718 21.68 -23.62 5.35
N PRO A 719 22.83 -23.05 4.95
CA PRO A 719 23.53 -23.43 3.74
C PRO A 719 24.44 -24.66 3.90
N ASN A 720 25.14 -25.02 2.82
CA ASN A 720 26.25 -25.99 2.77
C ASN A 720 25.92 -27.45 3.15
N GLY A 721 24.69 -27.77 3.57
CA GLY A 721 24.27 -29.14 3.88
C GLY A 721 25.00 -29.73 5.10
N VAL A 722 25.08 -31.06 5.18
CA VAL A 722 25.69 -31.78 6.31
C VAL A 722 26.63 -32.90 5.85
N ALA A 723 27.32 -33.57 6.79
CA ALA A 723 28.00 -34.83 6.53
C ALA A 723 27.06 -36.04 6.78
N ASP A 724 27.47 -37.21 6.31
CA ASP A 724 26.67 -38.43 6.39
C ASP A 724 26.35 -38.81 7.86
N GLY A 725 25.11 -39.20 8.15
CA GLY A 725 24.68 -39.60 9.50
C GLY A 725 24.45 -38.45 10.51
N VAL A 726 24.86 -37.21 10.19
CA VAL A 726 24.78 -36.05 11.12
C VAL A 726 23.34 -35.66 11.45
N TRP A 727 22.40 -35.88 10.53
CA TRP A 727 20.97 -35.57 10.68
C TRP A 727 20.10 -36.78 11.05
N GLU A 728 20.71 -37.85 11.58
CA GLU A 728 20.00 -39.08 11.94
C GLU A 728 19.84 -39.19 13.46
N PRO A 729 18.61 -39.36 14.00
CA PRO A 729 18.41 -39.60 15.43
C PRO A 729 19.18 -40.84 15.91
N GLU A 730 19.66 -40.80 17.15
CA GLU A 730 20.39 -41.94 17.72
C GLU A 730 19.45 -43.13 17.97
N GLN A 731 18.22 -42.85 18.41
CA GLN A 731 17.23 -43.88 18.76
C GLN A 731 15.82 -43.44 18.34
N VAL A 732 15.15 -44.33 17.61
CA VAL A 732 13.77 -44.15 17.12
C VAL A 732 12.95 -45.36 17.55
N GLY A 733 11.74 -45.13 18.05
CA GLY A 733 10.80 -46.18 18.46
C GLY A 733 10.21 -46.94 17.27
N PRO A 734 9.61 -48.12 17.50
CA PRO A 734 9.06 -48.96 16.42
C PRO A 734 7.89 -48.31 15.67
N ALA A 735 7.25 -47.29 16.25
CA ALA A 735 6.19 -46.49 15.62
C ALA A 735 6.69 -45.15 15.04
N GLY A 736 8.02 -44.93 14.97
CA GLY A 736 8.61 -43.66 14.53
C GLY A 736 8.83 -42.63 15.65
N GLU A 737 8.49 -42.95 16.90
CA GLU A 737 8.69 -42.07 18.07
C GLU A 737 10.14 -41.60 18.21
N LEU A 738 10.37 -40.31 18.45
CA LEU A 738 11.71 -39.74 18.56
C LEU A 738 12.25 -39.91 19.98
N LEU A 739 13.00 -40.99 20.23
CA LEU A 739 13.43 -41.37 21.58
C LEU A 739 14.72 -40.66 22.05
N LYS A 740 15.66 -40.42 21.13
CA LYS A 740 16.93 -39.74 21.45
C LYS A 740 17.60 -39.15 20.22
N LEU A 741 18.06 -37.90 20.29
CA LEU A 741 18.88 -37.27 19.26
C LEU A 741 20.37 -37.63 19.37
N ASN A 742 21.09 -37.55 18.25
CA ASN A 742 22.53 -37.82 18.21
C ASN A 742 23.36 -36.66 18.81
N ARG A 743 24.69 -36.82 18.89
CA ARG A 743 25.62 -35.80 19.40
C ARG A 743 25.46 -34.43 18.72
N TRP A 744 25.27 -34.41 17.40
CA TRP A 744 25.24 -33.19 16.58
C TRP A 744 23.91 -32.45 16.65
N MET A 745 22.81 -33.19 16.82
CA MET A 745 21.45 -32.67 17.03
C MET A 745 21.12 -32.43 18.51
N SER A 746 22.02 -32.78 19.43
CA SER A 746 21.81 -32.67 20.89
C SER A 746 21.31 -31.32 21.43
N PRO A 747 21.58 -30.14 20.81
CA PRO A 747 20.95 -28.89 21.26
C PRO A 747 19.41 -28.87 21.15
N LEU A 748 18.83 -29.66 20.24
CA LEU A 748 17.39 -29.79 20.05
C LEU A 748 16.72 -30.81 20.99
N GLU A 749 17.48 -31.55 21.81
CA GLU A 749 16.95 -32.64 22.66
C GLU A 749 15.86 -32.15 23.64
N ALA A 750 15.97 -30.90 24.12
CA ALA A 750 14.95 -30.26 24.97
C ALA A 750 13.60 -30.00 24.27
N PHE A 751 13.58 -30.10 22.93
CA PHE A 751 12.42 -29.87 22.05
C PHE A 751 12.06 -31.12 21.24
N ARG A 752 12.62 -32.31 21.54
CA ARG A 752 12.35 -33.54 20.76
C ARG A 752 10.84 -33.82 20.62
N ASP A 753 10.07 -33.52 21.67
CA ASP A 753 8.63 -33.77 21.74
C ASP A 753 7.82 -32.70 20.96
N ASP A 754 8.47 -31.63 20.49
CA ASP A 754 7.92 -30.51 19.70
C ASP A 754 8.41 -30.49 18.24
N ILE A 755 9.15 -31.51 17.77
CA ILE A 755 9.68 -31.58 16.38
C ILE A 755 9.26 -32.85 15.64
N VAL A 756 9.25 -32.75 14.30
CA VAL A 756 9.12 -33.85 13.34
C VAL A 756 10.36 -33.86 12.45
N ILE A 757 10.88 -35.05 12.15
CA ILE A 757 12.00 -35.23 11.21
C ILE A 757 11.50 -36.04 10.01
N PRO A 758 11.09 -35.41 8.90
CA PRO A 758 10.79 -36.10 7.65
C PRO A 758 12.04 -36.76 7.06
N ARG A 759 11.85 -37.91 6.41
CA ARG A 759 12.93 -38.71 5.78
C ARG A 759 12.53 -39.15 4.37
N ASN A 760 13.54 -39.39 3.53
CA ASN A 760 13.41 -39.60 2.07
C ASN A 760 12.83 -38.39 1.32
N MET A 761 13.09 -37.15 1.78
CA MET A 761 12.63 -35.93 1.12
C MET A 761 13.64 -35.39 0.08
N TRP A 762 13.18 -34.78 -1.01
CA TRP A 762 14.05 -34.15 -2.03
C TRP A 762 13.41 -32.92 -2.68
N THR A 763 14.22 -32.03 -3.27
CA THR A 763 13.76 -30.88 -4.06
C THR A 763 13.75 -31.20 -5.57
N PRO A 764 12.63 -31.00 -6.29
CA PRO A 764 12.59 -31.19 -7.74
C PRO A 764 13.51 -30.20 -8.47
N LEU A 765 14.23 -30.70 -9.49
CA LEU A 765 14.82 -29.91 -10.58
C LEU A 765 15.77 -28.74 -10.22
N GLY A 766 16.20 -28.60 -8.97
CA GLY A 766 17.27 -27.69 -8.53
C GLY A 766 18.38 -28.45 -7.81
N ASN A 767 19.65 -28.16 -8.11
CA ASN A 767 20.79 -28.72 -7.38
C ASN A 767 21.95 -27.71 -7.23
N GLY A 768 22.81 -27.94 -6.23
CA GLY A 768 23.93 -27.07 -5.88
C GLY A 768 23.48 -25.75 -5.23
N HIS A 769 24.45 -24.94 -4.84
CA HIS A 769 24.19 -23.72 -4.06
C HIS A 769 23.39 -22.63 -4.78
N GLY A 770 23.39 -22.61 -6.13
CA GLY A 770 22.61 -21.63 -6.90
C GLY A 770 21.14 -22.06 -6.99
N ALA A 771 20.85 -22.97 -7.93
CA ALA A 771 19.50 -23.46 -8.18
C ALA A 771 18.83 -24.07 -6.94
N GLY A 772 19.56 -24.88 -6.16
CA GLY A 772 19.00 -25.55 -4.98
C GLY A 772 18.61 -24.59 -3.86
N THR A 773 19.33 -23.47 -3.67
CA THR A 773 18.90 -22.42 -2.73
C THR A 773 17.72 -21.65 -3.32
N ALA A 774 17.83 -21.18 -4.56
CA ALA A 774 16.78 -20.42 -5.24
C ALA A 774 15.41 -21.11 -5.20
N THR A 775 15.35 -22.42 -5.47
CA THR A 775 14.08 -23.16 -5.57
C THR A 775 13.66 -23.91 -4.30
N TRP A 776 14.38 -23.73 -3.18
CA TRP A 776 14.11 -24.46 -1.93
C TRP A 776 12.65 -24.35 -1.49
N LEU A 777 12.07 -23.14 -1.58
CA LEU A 777 10.66 -22.86 -1.21
C LEU A 777 9.70 -22.80 -2.42
N THR A 778 10.16 -22.96 -3.67
CA THR A 778 9.27 -22.93 -4.85
C THR A 778 8.92 -24.33 -5.37
N GLY A 779 9.74 -25.36 -5.12
CA GLY A 779 9.48 -26.73 -5.60
C GLY A 779 9.63 -26.92 -7.12
N HIS A 780 9.98 -25.86 -7.84
CA HIS A 780 10.14 -25.84 -9.30
C HIS A 780 11.63 -25.98 -9.71
N GLY A 781 11.90 -26.07 -11.01
CA GLY A 781 13.26 -25.99 -11.56
C GLY A 781 13.74 -24.54 -11.70
N PHE A 782 15.04 -24.36 -11.91
CA PHE A 782 15.68 -23.05 -12.09
C PHE A 782 16.21 -22.85 -13.52
N ASP A 783 15.84 -21.74 -14.18
CA ASP A 783 16.51 -21.26 -15.41
C ASP A 783 17.49 -20.12 -15.08
N GLU A 784 18.77 -20.46 -15.02
CA GLU A 784 19.87 -19.55 -14.72
C GLU A 784 20.01 -18.38 -15.72
N ARG A 785 19.52 -18.52 -16.97
CA ARG A 785 19.57 -17.44 -17.97
C ARG A 785 18.49 -16.39 -17.77
N ARG A 786 17.37 -16.78 -17.18
CA ARG A 786 16.21 -15.91 -16.93
C ARG A 786 16.13 -15.47 -15.47
N ILE A 787 16.83 -16.15 -14.58
CA ILE A 787 16.65 -16.07 -13.13
C ILE A 787 15.18 -16.38 -12.79
N ASP A 788 14.73 -17.54 -13.29
CA ASP A 788 13.35 -18.00 -13.21
C ASP A 788 13.28 -19.25 -12.32
N VAL A 789 12.47 -19.18 -11.26
CA VAL A 789 12.20 -20.22 -10.27
C VAL A 789 10.81 -20.85 -10.43
N GLY A 790 10.16 -20.66 -11.58
CA GLY A 790 8.93 -21.34 -12.01
C GLY A 790 7.62 -20.86 -11.37
N GLY A 791 7.66 -20.22 -10.19
CA GLY A 791 6.47 -19.73 -9.50
C GLY A 791 6.78 -19.06 -8.15
N PRO A 792 5.75 -18.50 -7.48
CA PRO A 792 5.90 -17.94 -6.14
C PRO A 792 6.29 -19.01 -5.11
N SER A 793 7.03 -18.62 -4.08
CA SER A 793 7.42 -19.53 -2.99
C SER A 793 6.30 -19.76 -1.97
N VAL A 794 6.35 -20.89 -1.25
CA VAL A 794 5.34 -21.30 -0.27
C VAL A 794 5.08 -20.26 0.82
N ASP A 795 6.10 -19.53 1.25
CA ASP A 795 5.97 -18.45 2.23
C ASP A 795 5.20 -17.25 1.67
N GLN A 796 5.40 -16.89 0.39
CA GLN A 796 4.68 -15.80 -0.27
C GLN A 796 3.23 -16.18 -0.60
N ILE A 797 2.95 -17.48 -0.82
CA ILE A 797 1.57 -17.98 -0.89
C ILE A 797 0.89 -17.84 0.49
N ALA A 798 1.55 -18.25 1.57
CA ALA A 798 1.02 -18.08 2.92
C ALA A 798 0.82 -16.60 3.30
N ALA A 799 1.75 -15.71 2.93
CA ALA A 799 1.69 -14.28 3.22
C ALA A 799 0.45 -13.60 2.64
N ARG A 800 -0.02 -14.02 1.45
CA ARG A 800 -1.23 -13.51 0.80
C ARG A 800 -2.51 -13.87 1.55
N GLU A 801 -2.51 -15.02 2.22
CA GLU A 801 -3.71 -15.59 2.85
C GLU A 801 -3.78 -15.24 4.33
N ILE A 802 -2.74 -15.59 5.11
CA ILE A 802 -2.72 -15.36 6.57
C ILE A 802 -2.02 -14.06 6.98
N GLY A 803 -1.19 -13.47 6.10
CA GLY A 803 -0.47 -12.23 6.37
C GLY A 803 -1.25 -10.95 6.03
N ARG A 804 -2.34 -11.04 5.26
CA ARG A 804 -3.12 -9.90 4.77
C ARG A 804 -3.70 -8.99 5.87
N ASP A 805 -4.00 -9.56 7.05
CA ASP A 805 -4.55 -8.83 8.20
C ASP A 805 -3.44 -8.29 9.14
N THR A 806 -2.17 -8.39 8.75
CA THR A 806 -1.03 -7.95 9.59
C THR A 806 -0.27 -6.77 8.95
N PRO A 807 0.33 -5.88 9.76
CA PRO A 807 1.09 -4.71 9.26
C PRO A 807 2.19 -5.04 8.24
N LEU A 808 2.79 -6.24 8.33
CA LEU A 808 3.75 -6.77 7.37
C LEU A 808 3.25 -8.13 6.87
N PRO A 809 2.83 -8.29 5.61
CA PRO A 809 2.35 -9.57 5.08
C PRO A 809 3.34 -10.73 5.29
N SER A 810 4.63 -10.43 5.23
CA SER A 810 5.73 -11.33 5.58
C SER A 810 6.99 -10.56 5.98
N LEU A 811 7.95 -11.27 6.58
CA LEU A 811 9.24 -10.72 6.98
C LEU A 811 10.40 -11.62 6.53
N GLU A 812 11.10 -11.19 5.48
CA GLU A 812 12.27 -11.86 4.92
C GLU A 812 13.56 -11.32 5.54
N LEU A 813 14.34 -12.22 6.13
CA LEU A 813 15.53 -11.93 6.92
C LEU A 813 16.72 -12.71 6.39
N SER A 814 17.91 -12.14 6.55
CA SER A 814 19.16 -12.87 6.38
C SER A 814 20.28 -12.28 7.22
N LEU A 815 21.40 -12.98 7.34
CA LEU A 815 22.63 -12.39 7.87
C LEU A 815 23.47 -11.79 6.74
N GLN A 816 24.28 -10.79 7.06
CA GLN A 816 25.25 -10.23 6.12
C GLN A 816 26.23 -11.31 5.65
N GLY A 817 26.05 -11.77 4.41
CA GLY A 817 26.90 -12.75 3.75
C GLY A 817 28.36 -12.29 3.64
N MET A 818 29.28 -13.25 3.65
CA MET A 818 30.73 -12.99 3.58
C MET A 818 31.42 -13.84 2.51
N GLY A 819 32.42 -13.23 1.86
CA GLY A 819 33.19 -13.83 0.77
C GLY A 819 32.62 -13.54 -0.63
N SER A 820 33.18 -14.22 -1.63
CA SER A 820 32.98 -13.93 -3.05
C SER A 820 31.51 -14.02 -3.52
N TYR A 821 30.71 -14.88 -2.89
CA TYR A 821 29.32 -15.15 -3.27
C TYR A 821 28.29 -14.23 -2.59
N ALA A 822 28.72 -13.27 -1.76
CA ALA A 822 27.84 -12.38 -1.00
C ALA A 822 26.92 -11.47 -1.85
N LYS A 823 27.11 -11.43 -3.18
CA LYS A 823 26.28 -10.67 -4.15
C LYS A 823 25.50 -11.55 -5.14
N ASP A 824 25.63 -12.86 -5.08
CA ASP A 824 24.99 -13.79 -6.03
C ASP A 824 23.49 -13.96 -5.75
N LEU A 825 22.62 -13.51 -6.66
CA LEU A 825 21.18 -13.43 -6.42
C LEU A 825 20.51 -14.81 -6.13
N PRO A 826 20.66 -15.88 -6.95
CA PRO A 826 20.05 -17.18 -6.68
C PRO A 826 20.67 -17.91 -5.47
N ARG A 827 21.98 -17.75 -5.19
CA ARG A 827 22.59 -18.30 -3.95
C ARG A 827 22.08 -17.61 -2.69
N ASN A 828 21.53 -16.40 -2.82
CA ASN A 828 21.24 -15.56 -1.67
C ASN A 828 19.74 -15.37 -1.40
N ASN A 829 18.82 -15.84 -2.24
CA ASN A 829 17.38 -15.71 -1.98
C ASN A 829 16.68 -17.06 -2.06
N ILE A 830 15.74 -17.29 -1.13
CA ILE A 830 14.88 -18.48 -1.07
C ILE A 830 13.39 -18.14 -1.22
N SER A 831 13.04 -16.86 -1.17
CA SER A 831 11.66 -16.34 -1.17
C SER A 831 11.42 -15.49 -2.40
N TRP A 832 10.28 -15.68 -3.06
CA TRP A 832 9.97 -15.17 -4.39
C TRP A 832 8.47 -14.85 -4.52
N THR A 833 8.13 -13.61 -4.90
CA THR A 833 6.74 -13.17 -5.06
C THR A 833 6.09 -13.71 -6.34
N ASP A 834 6.90 -14.01 -7.34
CA ASP A 834 6.52 -14.65 -8.60
C ASP A 834 7.71 -15.46 -9.14
N ALA A 835 7.59 -16.00 -10.36
CA ALA A 835 8.62 -16.83 -10.97
C ALA A 835 10.00 -16.14 -11.15
N SER A 836 10.09 -14.82 -11.13
CA SER A 836 11.32 -14.05 -11.42
C SER A 836 11.67 -12.95 -10.40
N THR A 837 10.75 -12.61 -9.50
CA THR A 837 10.92 -11.52 -8.53
C THR A 837 11.25 -12.05 -7.12
N PRO A 838 12.52 -11.97 -6.67
CA PRO A 838 12.92 -12.40 -5.33
C PRO A 838 12.52 -11.36 -4.27
N CYS A 839 12.14 -11.83 -3.08
CA CYS A 839 11.79 -10.96 -1.96
C CYS A 839 13.02 -10.26 -1.35
N ALA A 840 12.83 -9.02 -0.90
CA ALA A 840 13.90 -8.21 -0.33
C ALA A 840 14.22 -8.61 1.14
N ARG A 841 15.32 -9.34 1.34
CA ARG A 841 15.78 -9.76 2.67
C ARG A 841 16.43 -8.61 3.45
N GLU A 842 15.98 -8.38 4.67
CA GLU A 842 16.63 -7.45 5.60
C GLU A 842 17.78 -8.12 6.35
N VAL A 843 18.92 -7.41 6.41
CA VAL A 843 20.13 -7.85 7.14
C VAL A 843 20.49 -6.96 8.32
N GLU A 844 19.83 -5.81 8.47
CA GLU A 844 20.15 -4.80 9.47
C GLU A 844 19.15 -4.85 10.63
N PRO A 845 19.56 -5.23 11.85
CA PRO A 845 18.64 -5.41 12.97
C PRO A 845 17.79 -4.18 13.32
N ARG A 846 18.33 -2.97 13.15
CA ARG A 846 17.60 -1.72 13.37
C ARG A 846 16.46 -1.56 12.36
N ARG A 847 16.70 -1.82 11.06
CA ARG A 847 15.66 -1.78 10.01
C ARG A 847 14.56 -2.82 10.23
N VAL A 848 14.92 -4.02 10.69
CA VAL A 848 13.93 -5.06 11.05
C VAL A 848 13.06 -4.58 12.21
N PHE A 849 13.67 -4.04 13.27
CA PHE A 849 12.95 -3.50 14.42
C PHE A 849 12.04 -2.31 14.04
N ASP A 850 12.56 -1.38 13.24
CA ASP A 850 11.83 -0.22 12.74
C ASP A 850 10.61 -0.65 11.89
N ARG A 851 10.77 -1.63 10.99
CA ARG A 851 9.65 -2.24 10.24
C ARG A 851 8.61 -2.89 11.17
N VAL A 852 9.04 -3.70 12.13
CA VAL A 852 8.14 -4.40 13.08
C VAL A 852 7.41 -3.43 14.03
N THR A 853 7.93 -2.21 14.22
CA THR A 853 7.36 -1.18 15.10
C THR A 853 6.76 0.02 14.35
N GLY A 854 6.62 -0.06 13.01
CA GLY A 854 6.06 1.01 12.17
C GLY A 854 6.81 2.34 12.27
N ARG A 855 8.12 2.32 12.57
CA ARG A 855 8.96 3.52 12.67
C ARG A 855 9.72 3.72 11.36
N THR A 856 9.64 4.91 10.77
CA THR A 856 10.43 5.26 9.57
C THR A 856 11.86 5.66 9.93
N GLY A 857 12.84 5.07 9.22
CA GLY A 857 14.27 5.34 9.45
C GLY A 857 14.69 6.77 9.08
N GLY A 858 15.50 7.38 9.93
CA GLY A 858 16.00 8.76 9.76
C GLY A 858 16.60 9.31 11.06
N THR A 859 16.76 10.63 11.18
CA THR A 859 17.24 11.32 12.40
C THR A 859 16.36 11.09 13.64
N LEU A 860 15.15 10.54 13.46
CA LEU A 860 14.27 10.01 14.51
C LEU A 860 14.86 8.80 15.27
N ALA A 861 15.94 8.18 14.77
CA ALA A 861 16.59 7.04 15.40
C ALA A 861 16.89 7.22 16.90
N ASN A 862 17.19 8.47 17.32
CA ASN A 862 17.57 8.84 18.68
C ASN A 862 16.42 8.94 19.71
N ARG A 863 15.15 8.70 19.35
CA ARG A 863 14.03 8.60 20.32
C ARG A 863 13.47 7.18 20.35
N SER A 864 13.25 6.66 21.56
CA SER A 864 12.61 5.36 21.78
C SER A 864 11.19 5.36 21.21
N VAL A 865 10.82 4.26 20.55
CA VAL A 865 9.43 3.99 20.12
C VAL A 865 8.49 4.09 21.33
N LEU A 866 8.94 3.59 22.49
CA LEU A 866 8.16 3.61 23.72
C LEU A 866 7.91 5.00 24.26
N ASP A 867 8.78 5.98 23.98
CA ASP A 867 8.56 7.37 24.39
C ASP A 867 7.49 8.05 23.51
N LEU A 868 7.35 7.63 22.25
CA LEU A 868 6.33 8.14 21.32
C LEU A 868 4.92 7.60 21.64
N VAL A 869 4.80 6.35 22.11
CA VAL A 869 3.51 5.71 22.43
C VAL A 869 3.18 5.67 23.93
N LEU A 870 4.02 6.26 24.79
CA LEU A 870 3.99 6.02 26.24
C LEU A 870 2.64 6.38 26.89
N GLU A 871 1.99 7.41 26.38
CA GLU A 871 0.73 7.93 26.89
C GLU A 871 -0.45 7.02 26.51
N ASP A 872 -0.52 6.61 25.24
CA ASP A 872 -1.51 5.65 24.73
C ASP A 872 -1.38 4.30 25.44
N ALA A 873 -0.15 3.80 25.61
CA ALA A 873 0.13 2.57 26.34
C ALA A 873 -0.33 2.63 27.80
N ARG A 874 -0.15 3.76 28.49
CA ARG A 874 -0.66 3.98 29.86
C ARG A 874 -2.18 4.06 29.89
N SER A 875 -2.79 4.72 28.90
CA SER A 875 -4.25 4.82 28.74
C SER A 875 -4.87 3.43 28.59
N LEU A 876 -4.31 2.59 27.71
CA LEU A 876 -4.70 1.19 27.54
C LEU A 876 -4.54 0.38 28.83
N GLN A 877 -3.37 0.45 29.49
CA GLN A 877 -3.11 -0.29 30.73
C GLN A 877 -4.12 0.02 31.85
N ASN A 878 -4.68 1.22 31.89
CA ASN A 878 -5.73 1.60 32.85
C ASN A 878 -7.11 0.99 32.53
N ARG A 879 -7.36 0.59 31.27
CA ARG A 879 -8.66 0.08 30.78
C ARG A 879 -8.75 -1.45 30.74
N VAL A 880 -7.62 -2.17 30.67
CA VAL A 880 -7.57 -3.64 30.47
C VAL A 880 -7.46 -4.45 31.77
N SER A 881 -7.58 -5.79 31.65
CA SER A 881 -7.48 -6.77 32.74
C SER A 881 -6.14 -6.70 33.50
N THR A 882 -6.06 -7.32 34.69
CA THR A 882 -4.76 -7.40 35.41
C THR A 882 -3.75 -8.27 34.67
N ALA A 883 -4.20 -9.30 33.96
CA ALA A 883 -3.34 -10.16 33.16
C ALA A 883 -2.94 -9.47 31.84
N ASP A 884 -3.85 -8.72 31.21
CA ASP A 884 -3.54 -7.89 30.04
C ASP A 884 -2.56 -6.78 30.37
N ARG A 885 -2.75 -6.08 31.49
CA ARG A 885 -1.82 -5.06 31.97
C ARG A 885 -0.42 -5.63 32.15
N ARG A 886 -0.31 -6.88 32.61
CA ARG A 886 0.96 -7.61 32.68
C ARG A 886 1.47 -7.97 31.28
N LYS A 887 0.66 -8.49 30.37
CA LYS A 887 1.07 -8.87 28.99
C LYS A 887 1.56 -7.65 28.19
N VAL A 888 0.85 -6.53 28.25
CA VAL A 888 1.29 -5.23 27.71
C VAL A 888 2.57 -4.75 28.40
N GLY A 889 2.69 -4.92 29.73
CA GLY A 889 3.91 -4.58 30.46
C GLY A 889 5.14 -5.37 30.00
N GLU A 890 5.02 -6.70 29.92
CA GLU A 890 6.05 -7.62 29.44
C GLU A 890 6.44 -7.33 27.98
N TYR A 891 5.47 -6.96 27.13
CA TYR A 891 5.69 -6.56 25.74
C TYR A 891 6.51 -5.27 25.63
N LEU A 892 6.12 -4.21 26.35
CA LEU A 892 6.85 -2.94 26.36
C LEU A 892 8.25 -3.10 26.98
N GLU A 893 8.44 -3.99 27.96
CA GLU A 893 9.76 -4.33 28.49
C GLU A 893 10.63 -5.10 27.47
N SER A 894 10.02 -5.99 26.67
CA SER A 894 10.71 -6.70 25.58
C SER A 894 11.22 -5.74 24.50
N ILE A 895 10.36 -4.80 24.06
CA ILE A 895 10.74 -3.72 23.14
C ILE A 895 11.89 -2.91 23.72
N ARG A 896 11.79 -2.46 24.97
CA ARG A 896 12.86 -1.69 25.65
C ARG A 896 14.17 -2.48 25.76
N GLY A 897 14.07 -3.80 25.91
CA GLY A 897 15.21 -4.71 25.92
C GLY A 897 15.88 -4.81 24.55
N LEU A 898 15.10 -4.81 23.46
CA LEU A 898 15.60 -4.82 22.08
C LEU A 898 16.21 -3.46 21.69
N GLU A 899 15.55 -2.34 22.00
CA GLU A 899 16.09 -0.99 21.78
C GLU A 899 17.47 -0.84 22.43
N ARG A 900 17.61 -1.17 23.72
CA ARG A 900 18.91 -1.09 24.42
C ARG A 900 20.00 -1.97 23.78
N ARG A 901 19.63 -3.10 23.17
CA ARG A 901 20.58 -3.98 22.48
C ARG A 901 21.00 -3.40 21.13
N LEU A 902 20.08 -2.78 20.41
CA LEU A 902 20.35 -2.03 19.17
C LEU A 902 21.26 -0.83 19.45
N ASP A 903 20.87 0.02 20.41
CA ASP A 903 21.64 1.21 20.81
C ASP A 903 23.06 0.83 21.30
N PHE A 904 23.19 -0.29 22.02
CA PHE A 904 24.50 -0.80 22.45
C PHE A 904 25.36 -1.26 21.28
N ALA A 905 24.79 -1.99 20.31
CA ALA A 905 25.50 -2.41 19.10
C ALA A 905 25.95 -1.20 18.27
N GLU A 906 25.06 -0.24 18.03
CA GLU A 906 25.37 1.02 17.33
C GLU A 906 26.48 1.82 18.03
N ALA A 907 26.42 1.92 19.37
CA ALA A 907 27.45 2.58 20.16
C ALA A 907 28.81 1.86 20.14
N GLN A 908 28.83 0.53 19.97
CA GLN A 908 30.08 -0.21 19.76
C GLN A 908 30.65 0.03 18.37
N THR A 909 29.85 -0.09 17.30
CA THR A 909 30.30 0.20 15.92
C THR A 909 30.89 1.60 15.81
N THR A 910 30.17 2.61 16.33
CA THR A 910 30.61 4.02 16.30
C THR A 910 31.93 4.27 17.06
N ARG A 911 32.25 3.46 18.08
CA ARG A 911 33.54 3.52 18.78
C ARG A 911 34.66 2.90 17.95
N VAL A 912 34.40 1.77 17.29
CA VAL A 912 35.38 1.10 16.41
C VAL A 912 35.72 1.99 15.22
N ASP A 913 34.74 2.61 14.57
CA ASP A 913 34.96 3.62 13.50
C ASP A 913 35.87 4.76 13.97
N ARG A 914 35.64 5.27 15.19
CA ARG A 914 36.46 6.35 15.77
C ARG A 914 37.92 5.96 16.06
N GLU A 915 38.19 4.70 16.36
CA GLU A 915 39.54 4.20 16.66
C GLU A 915 40.29 3.71 15.42
N GLN A 916 39.58 3.32 14.34
CA GLN A 916 40.18 2.81 13.10
C GLN A 916 40.61 3.87 12.07
N LEU A 917 40.34 5.16 12.31
CA LEU A 917 40.71 6.31 11.45
C LEU A 917 42.23 6.52 11.20
N LEU A 918 43.10 5.56 11.53
CA LEU A 918 44.56 5.68 11.44
C LEU A 918 45.30 4.57 10.68
N THR A 919 44.66 3.49 10.21
CA THR A 919 45.34 2.52 9.31
C THR A 919 44.41 1.68 8.43
N ASP A 920 44.83 1.50 7.17
CA ASP A 920 44.42 0.51 6.16
C ASP A 920 42.94 0.44 5.71
N SER A 921 42.66 1.23 4.66
CA SER A 921 41.99 0.84 3.40
C SER A 921 40.96 -0.31 3.39
N LEU A 922 39.70 0.05 3.10
CA LEU A 922 38.65 -0.81 2.51
C LEU A 922 37.93 -1.84 3.43
N LEU A 923 37.76 -1.56 4.71
CA LEU A 923 36.67 -2.15 5.50
C LEU A 923 35.73 -1.07 6.00
N ARG A 924 34.42 -1.23 5.70
CA ARG A 924 33.32 -0.39 6.19
C ARG A 924 32.62 -1.14 7.32
N PRO A 925 32.77 -0.74 8.60
CA PRO A 925 31.78 -1.07 9.61
C PRO A 925 30.41 -0.54 9.15
N LYS A 926 29.38 -1.37 9.23
CA LYS A 926 28.00 -0.95 9.02
C LYS A 926 27.40 -0.61 10.37
N ALA A 927 26.67 0.49 10.46
CA ALA A 927 25.86 0.82 11.63
C ALA A 927 24.91 -0.35 11.98
N GLY A 928 24.53 -0.45 13.26
CA GLY A 928 23.43 -1.33 13.71
C GLY A 928 23.69 -2.84 13.84
N ILE A 929 24.78 -3.40 13.30
CA ILE A 929 25.05 -4.86 13.36
C ILE A 929 25.99 -5.19 14.54
N PRO A 930 25.63 -6.12 15.45
CA PRO A 930 26.53 -6.58 16.52
C PRO A 930 27.82 -7.21 15.98
N SER A 931 28.96 -6.91 16.61
CA SER A 931 30.26 -7.46 16.19
C SER A 931 30.39 -8.97 16.42
N GLU A 932 29.74 -9.49 17.47
CA GLU A 932 29.72 -10.92 17.77
C GLU A 932 28.62 -11.64 16.96
N HIS A 933 29.04 -12.57 16.10
CA HIS A 933 28.14 -13.25 15.17
C HIS A 933 26.96 -13.95 15.88
N LYS A 934 27.20 -14.57 17.04
CA LYS A 934 26.17 -15.22 17.85
C LYS A 934 25.12 -14.22 18.39
N GLU A 935 25.53 -13.00 18.71
CA GLU A 935 24.60 -11.96 19.18
C GLU A 935 23.75 -11.43 18.03
N TYR A 936 24.35 -11.24 16.84
CA TYR A 936 23.64 -10.87 15.62
C TYR A 936 22.57 -11.89 15.22
N VAL A 937 22.90 -13.20 15.17
CA VAL A 937 21.90 -14.25 14.85
C VAL A 937 20.74 -14.23 15.83
N ARG A 938 21.05 -14.15 17.13
CA ARG A 938 20.03 -14.17 18.19
C ARG A 938 19.18 -12.90 18.21
N LEU A 939 19.75 -11.75 17.88
CA LEU A 939 19.01 -10.51 17.75
C LEU A 939 17.98 -10.58 16.61
N MET A 940 18.35 -11.14 15.46
CA MET A 940 17.40 -11.40 14.36
C MET A 940 16.30 -12.39 14.77
N MET A 941 16.64 -13.45 15.52
CA MET A 941 15.67 -14.40 16.06
C MET A 941 14.72 -13.77 17.10
N ASP A 942 15.21 -12.86 17.95
CA ASP A 942 14.35 -12.11 18.87
C ASP A 942 13.40 -11.17 18.12
N MET A 943 13.75 -10.67 16.92
CA MET A 943 12.82 -9.91 16.08
C MET A 943 11.72 -10.79 15.48
N ILE A 944 12.00 -12.03 15.09
CA ILE A 944 10.97 -13.01 14.68
C ILE A 944 10.00 -13.24 15.84
N VAL A 945 10.52 -13.44 17.06
CA VAL A 945 9.69 -13.61 18.27
C VAL A 945 8.85 -12.36 18.57
N LEU A 946 9.43 -11.16 18.44
CA LEU A 946 8.68 -9.91 18.61
C LEU A 946 7.54 -9.81 17.58
N ALA A 947 7.84 -10.01 16.30
CA ALA A 947 6.90 -9.84 15.21
C ALA A 947 5.73 -10.84 15.30
N PHE A 948 6.01 -12.10 15.62
CA PHE A 948 4.98 -13.12 15.85
C PHE A 948 4.15 -12.83 17.11
N TRP A 949 4.77 -12.32 18.18
CA TRP A 949 4.07 -12.03 19.44
C TRP A 949 3.15 -10.82 19.33
N SER A 950 3.53 -9.78 18.59
CA SER A 950 2.71 -8.60 18.33
C SER A 950 1.77 -8.72 17.13
N ASP A 951 1.74 -9.88 16.47
CA ASP A 951 1.05 -10.10 15.19
C ASP A 951 1.43 -9.06 14.10
N ALA A 952 2.65 -8.52 14.18
CA ALA A 952 3.18 -7.60 13.16
C ALA A 952 3.41 -8.33 11.82
N THR A 953 3.68 -9.64 11.88
CA THR A 953 3.51 -10.57 10.75
C THR A 953 3.21 -11.97 11.28
N ARG A 954 2.53 -12.79 10.46
CA ARG A 954 2.37 -14.24 10.69
C ARG A 954 3.32 -15.11 9.86
N VAL A 955 4.11 -14.52 8.95
CA VAL A 955 5.01 -15.28 8.05
C VAL A 955 6.44 -14.71 8.10
N CYS A 956 7.43 -15.55 8.44
CA CYS A 956 8.84 -15.16 8.46
C CYS A 956 9.71 -16.12 7.63
N THR A 957 10.65 -15.58 6.86
CA THR A 957 11.64 -16.40 6.14
C THR A 957 13.04 -15.93 6.51
N PHE A 958 13.86 -16.76 7.13
CA PHE A 958 15.18 -16.38 7.67
C PHE A 958 16.30 -17.30 7.18
N MET A 959 17.24 -16.73 6.44
CA MET A 959 18.48 -17.41 6.04
C MET A 959 19.58 -17.17 7.09
N LEU A 960 19.96 -18.22 7.82
CA LEU A 960 21.02 -18.17 8.84
C LEU A 960 22.39 -17.80 8.25
N ASP A 961 22.62 -18.10 6.98
CA ASP A 961 23.62 -17.44 6.14
C ASP A 961 23.24 -17.64 4.66
N HIS A 962 23.99 -17.03 3.76
CA HIS A 962 23.83 -17.19 2.31
C HIS A 962 24.08 -18.64 1.84
N GLY A 963 23.39 -19.08 0.79
CA GLY A 963 23.41 -20.45 0.23
C GLY A 963 24.78 -21.05 -0.04
N GLN A 964 25.76 -20.19 -0.32
CA GLN A 964 27.19 -20.49 -0.31
C GLN A 964 27.92 -19.42 0.50
N THR A 965 28.46 -19.78 1.68
CA THR A 965 29.09 -18.82 2.60
C THR A 965 30.53 -19.19 2.95
N ASN A 966 31.43 -18.22 2.78
CA ASN A 966 32.84 -18.35 3.18
C ASN A 966 33.08 -17.80 4.59
N ARG A 967 32.06 -17.78 5.47
CA ARG A 967 32.19 -17.36 6.86
C ARG A 967 33.17 -18.25 7.63
N TYR A 968 34.03 -17.63 8.42
CA TYR A 968 34.86 -18.32 9.41
C TYR A 968 34.08 -18.56 10.70
N PHE A 969 34.20 -19.78 11.23
CA PHE A 969 33.66 -20.18 12.54
C PHE A 969 34.78 -20.39 13.58
N ASN A 970 35.88 -19.64 13.44
CA ASN A 970 37.08 -19.72 14.30
C ASN A 970 36.86 -19.28 15.76
N PHE A 971 35.70 -18.73 16.09
CA PHE A 971 35.24 -18.52 17.47
C PHE A 971 34.80 -19.84 18.15
N LEU A 972 34.55 -20.90 17.39
CA LEU A 972 34.36 -22.26 17.91
C LEU A 972 35.72 -22.90 18.14
N ASN A 973 35.91 -23.45 19.34
CA ASN A 973 37.18 -24.05 19.75
C ASN A 973 37.57 -25.21 18.82
N GLY A 974 38.71 -25.08 18.16
CA GLY A 974 39.26 -26.09 17.24
C GLY A 974 38.78 -25.99 15.79
N VAL A 975 37.83 -25.12 15.45
CA VAL A 975 37.34 -24.96 14.07
C VAL A 975 38.24 -24.01 13.27
N GLN A 976 38.75 -24.48 12.13
CA GLN A 976 39.64 -23.72 11.25
C GLN A 976 39.25 -23.89 9.78
N GLY A 977 39.14 -22.79 9.04
CA GLY A 977 38.66 -22.75 7.66
C GLY A 977 37.39 -21.91 7.48
N THR A 978 37.04 -21.66 6.21
CA THR A 978 35.73 -21.13 5.84
C THR A 978 34.68 -22.24 5.89
N TRP A 979 33.41 -21.93 6.16
CA TRP A 979 32.37 -22.95 6.28
C TRP A 979 32.14 -23.72 4.98
N HIS A 980 32.12 -23.05 3.82
CA HIS A 980 32.04 -23.71 2.52
C HIS A 980 33.24 -24.63 2.24
N ALA A 981 34.47 -24.23 2.60
CA ALA A 981 35.60 -25.13 2.48
C ALA A 981 35.47 -26.34 3.43
N LEU A 982 34.94 -26.14 4.65
CA LEU A 982 34.67 -27.23 5.61
C LEU A 982 33.61 -28.22 5.12
N SER A 983 32.55 -27.78 4.43
CA SER A 983 31.55 -28.70 3.85
C SER A 983 32.12 -29.62 2.78
N HIS A 984 33.22 -29.21 2.13
CA HIS A 984 34.04 -30.08 1.28
C HIS A 984 34.99 -30.97 2.11
N TYR A 985 34.46 -31.70 3.10
CA TYR A 985 35.24 -32.34 4.16
C TYR A 985 36.22 -33.42 3.68
N LYS A 986 36.01 -34.01 2.49
CA LYS A 986 36.90 -35.02 1.90
C LYS A 986 38.13 -34.46 1.19
N ASP A 987 38.13 -33.16 0.85
CA ASP A 987 39.33 -32.48 0.34
C ASP A 987 40.11 -31.81 1.48
N ILE A 988 41.20 -32.44 1.92
CA ILE A 988 42.07 -31.89 2.97
C ILE A 988 43.14 -30.92 2.45
N SER A 989 43.24 -30.71 1.13
CA SER A 989 44.40 -30.08 0.49
C SER A 989 44.52 -28.57 0.76
N GLY A 990 43.40 -27.88 0.98
CA GLY A 990 43.35 -26.43 1.08
C GLY A 990 43.55 -25.70 -0.25
N ARG A 991 43.29 -26.35 -1.40
CA ARG A 991 43.68 -25.87 -2.73
C ARG A 991 42.65 -26.07 -3.84
N SER A 992 41.40 -26.37 -3.50
CA SER A 992 40.29 -26.33 -4.46
C SER A 992 39.91 -24.88 -4.80
N ASP A 993 39.17 -24.69 -5.89
CA ASP A 993 38.59 -23.39 -6.28
C ASP A 993 37.56 -22.86 -5.25
N ASP A 994 37.15 -23.73 -4.32
CA ASP A 994 36.18 -23.50 -3.24
C ASP A 994 36.83 -23.01 -1.92
N ASP A 995 38.16 -23.03 -1.86
CA ASP A 995 38.99 -22.64 -0.71
C ASP A 995 39.58 -21.22 -0.89
N ASP A 996 40.01 -20.58 0.20
CA ASP A 996 40.77 -19.33 0.13
C ASP A 996 42.29 -19.51 0.15
N GLY A 997 42.76 -20.77 0.17
CA GLY A 997 44.15 -21.17 -0.03
C GLY A 997 45.03 -21.02 1.21
N LYS A 998 44.46 -20.65 2.36
CA LYS A 998 45.22 -20.29 3.58
C LYS A 998 45.42 -21.45 4.55
N ILE A 999 44.56 -22.46 4.52
CA ILE A 999 44.49 -23.53 5.53
C ILE A 999 44.42 -24.88 4.83
N SER A 1000 45.21 -25.84 5.31
CA SER A 1000 45.14 -27.25 4.92
C SER A 1000 44.93 -28.11 6.16
N TRP A 1001 44.18 -29.21 6.06
CA TRP A 1001 43.76 -30.02 7.20
C TRP A 1001 44.59 -31.30 7.35
N GLU A 1002 44.73 -31.78 8.60
CA GLU A 1002 45.55 -32.97 8.90
C GLU A 1002 44.91 -34.29 8.41
N SER A 1003 43.58 -34.37 8.41
CA SER A 1003 42.82 -35.55 7.99
C SER A 1003 41.36 -35.24 7.65
N GLU A 1004 40.73 -36.09 6.82
CA GLU A 1004 39.30 -36.03 6.48
C GLU A 1004 38.43 -36.00 7.75
N ALA A 1005 38.67 -36.94 8.67
CA ALA A 1005 37.96 -37.02 9.96
C ALA A 1005 38.09 -35.73 10.81
N SER A 1006 39.24 -35.07 10.81
CA SER A 1006 39.40 -33.79 11.53
C SER A 1006 38.61 -32.64 10.88
N LYS A 1007 38.53 -32.62 9.55
CA LYS A 1007 37.77 -31.62 8.80
C LYS A 1007 36.25 -31.84 8.92
N GLU A 1008 35.83 -33.10 8.89
CA GLU A 1008 34.45 -33.52 9.13
C GLU A 1008 33.98 -33.18 10.55
N GLU A 1009 34.76 -33.49 11.59
CA GLU A 1009 34.45 -33.10 12.98
C GLU A 1009 34.28 -31.57 13.12
N MET A 1010 35.14 -30.77 12.47
CA MET A 1010 35.01 -29.30 12.45
C MET A 1010 33.74 -28.83 11.74
N PHE A 1011 33.40 -29.41 10.58
CA PHE A 1011 32.15 -29.11 9.88
C PHE A 1011 30.92 -29.45 10.74
N ASN A 1012 30.96 -30.59 11.43
CA ASN A 1012 29.87 -31.07 12.26
C ASN A 1012 29.66 -30.24 13.55
N GLU A 1013 30.72 -29.69 14.15
CA GLU A 1013 30.58 -28.70 15.24
C GLU A 1013 29.97 -27.37 14.74
N VAL A 1014 30.20 -26.95 13.49
CA VAL A 1014 29.48 -25.80 12.88
C VAL A 1014 28.00 -26.12 12.68
N VAL A 1015 27.66 -27.31 12.19
CA VAL A 1015 26.24 -27.76 12.06
C VAL A 1015 25.56 -27.77 13.43
N LYS A 1016 26.22 -28.32 14.46
CA LYS A 1016 25.73 -28.31 15.85
C LYS A 1016 25.55 -26.90 16.41
N TRP A 1017 26.42 -25.94 16.07
CA TRP A 1017 26.22 -24.54 16.48
C TRP A 1017 24.96 -23.90 15.87
N HIS A 1018 24.55 -24.30 14.65
CA HIS A 1018 23.28 -23.84 14.07
C HIS A 1018 22.08 -24.45 14.82
N HIS A 1019 22.15 -25.74 15.20
CA HIS A 1019 21.17 -26.35 16.11
C HIS A 1019 21.06 -25.60 17.45
N GLU A 1020 22.15 -25.09 18.03
CA GLU A 1020 22.10 -24.25 19.24
C GLU A 1020 21.36 -22.92 19.05
N GLN A 1021 21.34 -22.35 17.84
CA GLN A 1021 20.61 -21.11 17.57
C GLN A 1021 19.14 -21.39 17.29
N VAL A 1022 18.81 -22.47 16.57
CA VAL A 1022 17.42 -22.91 16.40
C VAL A 1022 16.80 -23.31 17.74
N ALA A 1023 17.51 -24.05 18.59
CA ALA A 1023 17.10 -24.35 19.96
C ALA A 1023 16.85 -23.08 20.81
N TYR A 1024 17.62 -22.02 20.56
CA TYR A 1024 17.36 -20.71 21.18
C TYR A 1024 16.04 -20.11 20.70
N LEU A 1025 15.78 -20.04 19.38
CA LEU A 1025 14.52 -19.53 18.82
C LEU A 1025 13.31 -20.33 19.35
N LEU A 1026 13.35 -21.67 19.30
CA LEU A 1026 12.30 -22.53 19.84
C LEU A 1026 12.08 -22.27 21.34
N GLY A 1027 13.16 -22.09 22.11
CA GLY A 1027 13.10 -21.73 23.52
C GLY A 1027 12.46 -20.36 23.79
N ARG A 1028 12.71 -19.36 22.93
CA ARG A 1028 12.09 -18.03 23.03
C ARG A 1028 10.60 -18.09 22.70
N LEU A 1029 10.21 -18.77 21.61
CA LEU A 1029 8.81 -18.96 21.23
C LEU A 1029 8.04 -19.75 22.32
N LYS A 1030 8.63 -20.81 22.89
CA LYS A 1030 8.02 -21.61 23.96
C LYS A 1030 7.87 -20.85 25.30
N GLN A 1031 8.61 -19.75 25.50
CA GLN A 1031 8.50 -18.89 26.68
C GLN A 1031 7.37 -17.85 26.57
N VAL A 1032 6.92 -17.52 25.35
CA VAL A 1032 5.87 -16.52 25.12
C VAL A 1032 4.50 -17.20 25.23
N ASN A 1033 3.64 -16.66 26.11
CA ASN A 1033 2.25 -17.10 26.25
C ASN A 1033 1.38 -16.45 25.17
N ASP A 1034 0.71 -17.28 24.38
CA ASP A 1034 -0.10 -16.91 23.22
C ASP A 1034 -1.55 -17.43 23.35
N GLY A 1035 -2.13 -17.35 24.55
CA GLY A 1035 -3.53 -17.74 24.79
C GLY A 1035 -3.62 -19.18 25.30
N SER A 1036 -4.14 -20.11 24.48
CA SER A 1036 -4.34 -21.51 24.89
C SER A 1036 -3.05 -22.36 24.93
N GLY A 1037 -1.92 -21.80 24.49
CA GLY A 1037 -0.62 -22.46 24.41
C GLY A 1037 0.55 -21.47 24.37
N SER A 1038 1.75 -21.97 24.09
CA SER A 1038 2.89 -21.10 23.80
C SER A 1038 2.89 -20.65 22.33
N LEU A 1039 3.61 -19.58 22.02
CA LEU A 1039 3.77 -19.10 20.64
C LEU A 1039 4.36 -20.19 19.71
N LEU A 1040 5.13 -21.14 20.25
CA LEU A 1040 5.62 -22.32 19.52
C LEU A 1040 4.52 -23.36 19.22
N ASP A 1041 3.53 -23.53 20.10
CA ASP A 1041 2.41 -24.44 19.86
C ASP A 1041 1.52 -23.95 18.70
N HIS A 1042 1.46 -22.62 18.52
CA HIS A 1042 0.69 -21.96 17.45
C HIS A 1042 1.54 -21.67 16.19
N SER A 1043 2.81 -22.07 16.17
CA SER A 1043 3.70 -21.89 15.02
C SER A 1043 4.03 -23.21 14.31
N MET A 1044 4.33 -23.11 13.02
CA MET A 1044 5.04 -24.10 12.21
C MET A 1044 6.40 -23.52 11.81
N LEU A 1045 7.51 -24.18 12.13
CA LEU A 1045 8.85 -23.73 11.73
C LEU A 1045 9.57 -24.84 10.96
N LEU A 1046 9.79 -24.64 9.66
CA LEU A 1046 10.60 -25.55 8.86
C LEU A 1046 12.06 -25.08 8.86
N TYR A 1047 12.93 -25.86 9.51
CA TYR A 1047 14.38 -25.64 9.55
C TYR A 1047 15.10 -26.65 8.65
N GLY A 1048 15.96 -26.19 7.74
CA GLY A 1048 16.70 -27.12 6.88
C GLY A 1048 17.63 -26.50 5.83
N SER A 1049 18.17 -27.38 4.98
CA SER A 1049 19.03 -27.05 3.83
C SER A 1049 18.49 -27.66 2.54
N SER A 1050 18.91 -27.11 1.40
CA SER A 1050 18.67 -27.63 0.06
C SER A 1050 19.64 -28.74 -0.38
N LEU A 1051 20.66 -29.05 0.43
CA LEU A 1051 21.71 -30.03 0.12
C LEU A 1051 21.77 -31.09 1.22
N SER A 1052 21.73 -32.38 0.85
CA SER A 1052 21.81 -33.47 1.83
C SER A 1052 23.22 -33.78 2.29
N ASN A 1053 24.18 -33.84 1.36
CA ASN A 1053 25.60 -33.94 1.66
C ASN A 1053 26.35 -32.73 1.08
N GLY A 1054 27.14 -32.06 1.93
CA GLY A 1054 27.87 -30.83 1.58
C GLY A 1054 29.03 -31.00 0.58
N TYR A 1055 29.62 -32.19 0.50
CA TYR A 1055 30.72 -32.52 -0.43
C TYR A 1055 30.20 -33.02 -1.79
N TYR A 1056 29.08 -33.75 -1.80
CA TYR A 1056 28.52 -34.32 -3.03
C TYR A 1056 27.47 -33.44 -3.72
N HIS A 1057 26.97 -32.41 -3.04
CA HIS A 1057 25.81 -31.62 -3.49
C HIS A 1057 24.65 -32.52 -3.93
N ASP A 1058 24.25 -33.46 -3.08
CA ASP A 1058 23.14 -34.38 -3.38
C ASP A 1058 21.79 -33.72 -2.98
N PRO A 1059 20.80 -33.63 -3.89
CA PRO A 1059 19.48 -33.08 -3.61
C PRO A 1059 18.52 -34.07 -2.93
N LYS A 1060 18.95 -35.29 -2.59
CA LYS A 1060 18.09 -36.37 -2.05
C LYS A 1060 18.32 -36.64 -0.57
N ASN A 1061 17.23 -36.91 0.16
CA ASN A 1061 17.20 -37.11 1.60
C ASN A 1061 17.75 -35.89 2.37
N ILE A 1062 17.25 -34.69 2.03
CA ILE A 1062 17.74 -33.42 2.55
C ILE A 1062 17.46 -33.23 4.06
N PRO A 1063 18.36 -32.55 4.80
CA PRO A 1063 18.22 -32.30 6.23
C PRO A 1063 17.15 -31.25 6.49
N ILE A 1064 15.97 -31.70 6.91
CA ILE A 1064 14.89 -30.83 7.36
C ILE A 1064 14.35 -31.28 8.73
N VAL A 1065 13.82 -30.33 9.49
CA VAL A 1065 13.09 -30.51 10.75
C VAL A 1065 11.90 -29.56 10.74
N LEU A 1066 10.71 -30.06 11.01
CA LEU A 1066 9.52 -29.24 11.21
C LEU A 1066 9.26 -29.14 12.73
N ALA A 1067 9.20 -27.92 13.27
CA ALA A 1067 9.03 -27.67 14.70
C ALA A 1067 7.75 -26.90 15.01
N GLY A 1068 7.23 -27.10 16.21
CA GLY A 1068 5.94 -26.57 16.65
C GLY A 1068 4.77 -27.49 16.31
N ARG A 1069 3.55 -27.01 16.59
CA ARG A 1069 2.30 -27.78 16.40
C ARG A 1069 1.32 -27.12 15.43
N GLY A 1070 1.62 -25.92 14.93
CA GLY A 1070 0.79 -25.19 13.98
C GLY A 1070 -0.67 -25.04 14.42
N GLY A 1071 -0.95 -24.88 15.71
CA GLY A 1071 -2.33 -24.80 16.20
C GLY A 1071 -3.07 -26.15 16.25
N ARG A 1072 -2.35 -27.26 16.42
CA ARG A 1072 -2.80 -28.68 16.32
C ARG A 1072 -2.89 -29.23 14.89
N ALA A 1073 -2.27 -28.58 13.92
CA ALA A 1073 -2.17 -29.09 12.55
C ALA A 1073 -1.06 -30.14 12.34
N ILE A 1074 -0.13 -30.31 13.30
CA ILE A 1074 0.99 -31.26 13.20
C ILE A 1074 1.07 -32.13 14.46
N THR A 1075 1.14 -33.46 14.30
CA THR A 1075 1.61 -34.35 15.37
C THR A 1075 3.15 -34.36 15.42
N SER A 1076 3.71 -33.82 16.51
CA SER A 1076 5.15 -33.74 16.79
C SER A 1076 5.69 -34.98 17.53
N GLY A 1077 7.01 -35.03 17.80
CA GLY A 1077 7.65 -36.08 18.60
C GLY A 1077 8.08 -37.32 17.82
N ARG A 1078 8.28 -37.23 16.49
CA ARG A 1078 8.45 -38.41 15.61
C ARG A 1078 9.32 -38.18 14.37
N VAL A 1079 9.84 -39.28 13.84
CA VAL A 1079 10.43 -39.38 12.51
C VAL A 1079 9.34 -39.78 11.52
N LEU A 1080 9.15 -38.99 10.46
CA LEU A 1080 8.17 -39.27 9.40
C LEU A 1080 8.88 -39.91 8.20
N GLN A 1081 8.96 -41.24 8.23
CA GLN A 1081 9.65 -42.04 7.20
C GLN A 1081 8.74 -42.29 5.99
N GLN A 1082 9.02 -41.63 4.87
CA GLN A 1082 8.35 -41.92 3.60
C GLN A 1082 8.87 -43.22 2.99
N SER A 1083 7.97 -44.00 2.37
CA SER A 1083 8.28 -45.29 1.74
C SER A 1083 9.09 -45.15 0.45
N GLU A 1084 8.86 -44.05 -0.28
CA GLU A 1084 9.55 -43.69 -1.52
C GLU A 1084 10.22 -42.32 -1.39
N LEU A 1085 10.94 -41.89 -2.44
CA LEU A 1085 11.63 -40.60 -2.47
C LEU A 1085 10.60 -39.49 -2.80
N THR A 1086 10.29 -38.65 -1.80
CA THR A 1086 9.11 -37.78 -1.79
C THR A 1086 9.47 -36.31 -1.94
N SER A 1087 8.77 -35.60 -2.84
CA SER A 1087 9.03 -34.17 -3.10
C SER A 1087 8.68 -33.28 -1.91
N MET A 1088 9.51 -32.25 -1.67
CA MET A 1088 9.23 -31.15 -0.75
C MET A 1088 7.91 -30.43 -1.05
N SER A 1089 7.49 -30.38 -2.31
CA SER A 1089 6.20 -29.78 -2.71
C SER A 1089 5.00 -30.42 -2.00
N ARG A 1090 5.07 -31.71 -1.67
CA ARG A 1090 4.02 -32.41 -0.88
C ARG A 1090 3.99 -31.94 0.57
N LEU A 1091 5.15 -31.67 1.17
CA LEU A 1091 5.26 -31.11 2.52
C LEU A 1091 4.73 -29.67 2.56
N TYR A 1092 5.07 -28.86 1.57
CA TYR A 1092 4.57 -27.48 1.45
C TYR A 1092 3.04 -27.43 1.29
N LEU A 1093 2.47 -28.31 0.46
CA LEU A 1093 1.02 -28.42 0.31
C LEU A 1093 0.33 -28.79 1.64
N SER A 1094 0.84 -29.78 2.38
CA SER A 1094 0.32 -30.11 3.72
C SER A 1094 0.48 -29.01 4.75
N MET A 1095 1.58 -28.24 4.69
CA MET A 1095 1.78 -27.11 5.60
C MET A 1095 0.74 -26.03 5.33
N LEU A 1096 0.53 -25.63 4.06
CA LEU A 1096 -0.51 -24.65 3.70
C LEU A 1096 -1.92 -25.11 4.13
N GLN A 1097 -2.29 -26.35 3.79
CA GLN A 1097 -3.59 -26.93 4.17
C GLN A 1097 -3.76 -27.02 5.69
N GLY A 1098 -2.69 -27.37 6.43
CA GLY A 1098 -2.68 -27.37 7.89
C GLY A 1098 -2.86 -25.99 8.53
N LEU A 1099 -2.48 -24.91 7.84
CA LEU A 1099 -2.76 -23.53 8.25
C LEU A 1099 -4.21 -23.09 7.93
N GLY A 1100 -4.99 -23.93 7.25
CA GLY A 1100 -6.35 -23.62 6.78
C GLY A 1100 -6.40 -22.94 5.41
N ILE A 1101 -5.28 -22.86 4.69
CA ILE A 1101 -5.22 -22.26 3.35
C ILE A 1101 -5.79 -23.24 2.33
N THR A 1102 -6.81 -22.80 1.59
CA THR A 1102 -7.51 -23.63 0.59
C THR A 1102 -6.75 -23.58 -0.73
N ILE A 1103 -5.88 -24.57 -0.96
CA ILE A 1103 -5.12 -24.74 -2.19
C ILE A 1103 -5.04 -26.23 -2.57
N ASP A 1104 -5.44 -26.54 -3.81
CA ASP A 1104 -5.52 -27.92 -4.31
C ASP A 1104 -4.17 -28.45 -4.84
N ARG A 1105 -3.24 -27.55 -5.17
CA ARG A 1105 -1.98 -27.89 -5.83
C ARG A 1105 -0.88 -26.90 -5.50
N PHE A 1106 0.32 -27.41 -5.19
CA PHE A 1106 1.54 -26.62 -5.10
C PHE A 1106 2.61 -27.19 -6.07
N ALA A 1107 3.21 -26.31 -6.89
CA ALA A 1107 4.19 -26.66 -7.90
C ALA A 1107 3.78 -27.86 -8.80
N GLU A 1108 4.49 -28.99 -8.69
CA GLU A 1108 4.26 -30.20 -9.46
C GLU A 1108 3.26 -31.19 -8.85
N THR A 1109 2.72 -30.93 -7.64
CA THR A 1109 1.89 -31.90 -6.91
C THR A 1109 0.56 -31.35 -6.37
N ASP A 1110 -0.45 -32.19 -6.51
CA ASP A 1110 -1.84 -32.11 -6.02
C ASP A 1110 -2.10 -33.12 -4.89
N HIS A 1111 -1.05 -33.68 -4.29
CA HIS A 1111 -1.13 -34.73 -3.28
C HIS A 1111 -0.35 -34.32 -2.01
N PRO A 1112 -1.01 -33.94 -0.90
CA PRO A 1112 -0.32 -33.60 0.35
C PRO A 1112 0.56 -34.75 0.88
N LEU A 1113 1.52 -34.42 1.74
CA LEU A 1113 2.36 -35.37 2.45
C LEU A 1113 1.55 -36.20 3.45
N GLU A 1114 1.57 -37.52 3.26
CA GLU A 1114 0.80 -38.44 4.11
C GLU A 1114 1.29 -38.43 5.57
N HIS A 1115 0.33 -38.53 6.49
CA HIS A 1115 0.51 -38.65 7.93
C HIS A 1115 1.14 -37.45 8.65
N LEU A 1116 1.21 -36.26 8.06
CA LEU A 1116 1.70 -35.05 8.76
C LEU A 1116 0.73 -34.54 9.84
N GLU A 1117 -0.56 -34.61 9.55
CA GLU A 1117 -1.69 -34.10 10.36
C GLU A 1117 -1.84 -34.80 11.73
N ALA A 1118 -2.74 -34.26 12.56
CA ALA A 1118 -2.93 -34.63 13.97
C ALA A 1118 -4.10 -35.60 14.24
#